data_AF-A0A9N8DUA4-F1
#
_entry.id   AF-A0A9N8DUA4-F1
#
_cell.length_a   1.000
_cell.length_b   1.000
_cell.length_c   1.000
_cell.angle_alpha   90.00
_cell.angle_beta   90.00
_cell.angle_gamma   90.00
#
_symmetry.space_group_name_H-M   'P 1'
#
loop_
_entity.id
_entity.type
_entity.pdbx_description
1 polymer ?
#
loop_
_entity_poly.entity_id
_entity_poly.type
_entity_poly.pdbx_seq_one_letter_code
_entity_poly.pdbx_strand_id
1 'polypeptide(L)'
;MRQRYRQMLLPRIILLLALFECCHSFLSTSSKSARAPRSLLYAEQRPVIAVVGGDLAGVVSACTIAQHQQQQKHQPAQVWLLTGHAQILEGLVATAPILPDLTLDNRQLIERFGSGGRELAGILAKQCTPLKAKEWLEEQGVVLQEAGDATGTATLVGETALNVHPKCDLRQKLMDTLDTCQVKVETNVKVASISYNKPGFTITRGDQGSNLEVDVVVLAGDYQEVPNTPIYATTGKGSTTSATSSKKKTIDLDSLLAEIEDEPMSLKDQMKLEEKRKGDAKKKKMDSLIHASGGSADMESLSKQEQRTLAKKRKKEAKIQKQQLKQSKKGPSAGSTSSRELSDDRDEYSPDKEEDSEELPAIDKTTRSTAAINALELATGLGHATTKESIGMFSFMFPTRGILEGCAKAIVPKARLRCRLDNNSAKGPNRLPKWEGPLLVSQGEIAGPAAWRLSTLIAQDMAAAGNQGTVQIHFAPDIGGVEEVEAALIESANPVASVLKAPCPLLHREIDYDDYDMETGDFKSIEFPLVPKRLWGNLCRQAGITTNKLKWKDLPPANVQALARLLVDSSLPITGIRPHDNVWAGGVSLKDINMAECQSQNIKGLFLCGSAIDVHGFNGGFNALACVATGFVAASHIMKLVGEDENEGDGSQQ
;
A
#
# COMPACT_ATOMS: atom_id res chain seq x y z
N MET A 1 47.53 34.06 12.00
CA MET A 1 46.51 32.99 11.91
C MET A 1 46.82 31.76 12.78
N ARG A 2 48.01 31.14 12.72
CA ARG A 2 48.37 29.98 13.59
C ARG A 2 48.26 30.24 15.10
N GLN A 3 48.56 31.46 15.55
CA GLN A 3 48.47 31.84 16.96
C GLN A 3 47.01 32.02 17.45
N ARG A 4 46.12 32.55 16.59
CA ARG A 4 44.67 32.62 16.84
C ARG A 4 44.00 31.23 16.82
N TYR A 5 44.50 30.31 15.99
CA TYR A 5 44.04 28.91 15.99
C TYR A 5 44.39 28.18 17.30
N ARG A 6 45.60 28.39 17.84
CA ARG A 6 46.00 27.83 19.14
C ARG A 6 45.17 28.36 20.31
N GLN A 7 44.83 29.65 20.32
CA GLN A 7 44.04 30.23 21.42
C GLN A 7 42.57 29.78 21.43
N MET A 8 41.99 29.37 20.29
CA MET A 8 40.60 28.89 20.23
C MET A 8 40.44 27.38 20.41
N LEU A 9 41.38 26.57 19.92
CA LEU A 9 41.28 25.11 19.96
C LEU A 9 41.78 24.51 21.28
N LEU A 10 42.82 25.10 21.88
CA LEU A 10 43.41 24.54 23.09
C LEU A 10 42.44 24.51 24.29
N PRO A 11 41.64 25.56 24.56
CA PRO A 11 40.65 25.51 25.65
C PRO A 11 39.55 24.47 25.39
N ARG A 12 39.17 24.23 24.13
CA ARG A 12 38.15 23.24 23.76
C ARG A 12 38.64 21.81 23.89
N ILE A 13 39.91 21.56 23.56
CA ILE A 13 40.56 20.26 23.76
C ILE A 13 40.74 19.98 25.24
N ILE A 14 41.13 20.98 26.04
CA ILE A 14 41.22 20.84 27.50
C ILE A 14 39.84 20.57 28.11
N LEU A 15 38.79 21.23 27.64
CA LEU A 15 37.42 20.97 28.10
C LEU A 15 36.95 19.55 27.74
N LEU A 16 37.29 19.04 26.55
CA LEU A 16 36.99 17.68 26.13
C LEU A 16 37.74 16.63 26.96
N LEU A 17 39.02 16.87 27.29
CA LEU A 17 39.81 16.00 28.15
C LEU A 17 39.30 16.01 29.60
N ALA A 18 38.93 17.19 30.12
CA ALA A 18 38.34 17.32 31.45
C ALA A 18 36.98 16.64 31.55
N LEU A 19 36.14 16.71 30.50
CA LEU A 19 34.88 15.96 30.42
C LEU A 19 35.12 14.45 30.35
N PHE A 20 36.18 14.01 29.69
CA PHE A 20 36.57 12.59 29.64
C PHE A 20 37.03 12.08 31.02
N GLU A 21 37.85 12.84 31.75
CA GLU A 21 38.27 12.50 33.12
C GLU A 21 37.10 12.57 34.13
N CYS A 22 36.17 13.50 33.95
CA CYS A 22 34.95 13.57 34.77
C CYS A 22 34.05 12.35 34.52
N CYS A 23 33.85 11.94 33.26
CA CYS A 23 33.11 10.72 32.93
C CYS A 23 33.80 9.46 33.50
N HIS A 24 35.13 9.39 33.43
CA HIS A 24 35.89 8.26 33.97
C HIS A 24 35.84 8.21 35.51
N SER A 25 35.79 9.35 36.18
CA SER A 25 35.65 9.44 37.65
C SER A 25 34.22 9.22 38.14
N PHE A 26 33.22 9.58 37.33
CA PHE A 26 31.80 9.31 37.62
C PHE A 26 31.46 7.82 37.43
N LEU A 27 32.13 7.14 36.50
CA LEU A 27 32.06 5.69 36.32
C LEU A 27 32.81 4.90 37.40
N SER A 28 33.79 5.51 38.08
CA SER A 28 34.59 4.83 39.13
C SER A 28 34.05 4.96 40.55
N THR A 29 33.01 5.78 40.79
CA THR A 29 32.50 6.05 42.15
C THR A 29 31.02 5.73 42.39
N SER A 30 30.30 5.17 41.42
CA SER A 30 28.96 4.60 41.68
C SER A 30 29.05 3.16 42.18
N SER A 31 29.18 3.03 43.50
CA SER A 31 28.66 1.94 44.35
C SER A 31 28.73 0.51 43.80
N LYS A 32 29.72 -0.21 44.32
CA LYS A 32 29.72 -1.66 44.47
C LYS A 32 28.49 -2.10 45.29
N SER A 33 27.37 -2.36 44.62
CA SER A 33 26.45 -3.41 45.06
C SER A 33 26.87 -4.66 44.32
N ALA A 34 27.42 -5.64 45.05
CA ALA A 34 27.82 -6.93 44.54
C ALA A 34 26.71 -7.52 43.66
N ARG A 35 26.91 -7.47 42.33
CA ARG A 35 26.10 -8.24 41.39
C ARG A 35 26.53 -9.68 41.62
N ALA A 36 25.70 -10.42 42.35
CA ALA A 36 25.88 -11.87 42.45
C ALA A 36 26.00 -12.40 41.01
N PRO A 37 27.01 -13.23 40.69
CA PRO A 37 27.00 -13.97 39.45
C PRO A 37 25.80 -14.91 39.55
N ARG A 38 24.69 -14.53 38.92
CA ARG A 38 23.60 -15.46 38.68
C ARG A 38 24.03 -16.29 37.49
N SER A 39 24.81 -17.31 37.78
CA SER A 39 24.61 -18.59 37.13
C SER A 39 23.10 -18.85 37.13
N LEU A 40 22.52 -18.89 35.93
CA LEU A 40 21.33 -19.70 35.74
C LEU A 40 21.72 -21.12 36.19
N LEU A 41 21.02 -21.64 37.18
CA LEU A 41 21.14 -22.99 37.71
C LEU A 41 20.68 -24.05 36.67
N TYR A 42 21.10 -23.92 35.40
CA TYR A 42 20.66 -24.73 34.27
C TYR A 42 21.78 -25.03 33.25
N ALA A 43 23.04 -25.11 33.68
CA ALA A 43 24.14 -25.53 32.80
C ALA A 43 24.03 -27.01 32.32
N GLU A 44 22.98 -27.75 32.69
CA GLU A 44 22.78 -29.16 32.30
C GLU A 44 21.50 -29.45 31.50
N GLN A 45 20.58 -28.50 31.31
CA GLN A 45 19.32 -28.76 30.59
C GLN A 45 19.25 -28.02 29.25
N ARG A 46 18.85 -28.77 28.23
CA ARG A 46 18.61 -28.28 26.87
C ARG A 46 17.55 -27.16 26.91
N PRO A 47 17.85 -25.94 26.43
CA PRO A 47 16.87 -24.84 26.39
C PRO A 47 15.63 -25.25 25.58
N VAL A 48 14.45 -24.83 26.00
CA VAL A 48 13.19 -25.11 25.32
C VAL A 48 12.60 -23.81 24.77
N ILE A 49 12.35 -23.80 23.46
CA ILE A 49 11.77 -22.66 22.75
C ILE A 49 10.40 -23.08 22.21
N ALA A 50 9.37 -22.30 22.50
CA ALA A 50 8.05 -22.48 21.89
C ALA A 50 7.74 -21.34 20.92
N VAL A 51 7.33 -21.73 19.72
CA VAL A 51 6.73 -20.86 18.72
C VAL A 51 5.22 -21.10 18.74
N VAL A 52 4.46 -20.06 19.02
CA VAL A 52 3.01 -20.08 19.20
C VAL A 52 2.36 -19.36 18.02
N GLY A 53 1.74 -20.15 17.15
CA GLY A 53 1.18 -19.70 15.88
C GLY A 53 1.82 -20.42 14.69
N GLY A 54 0.97 -20.99 13.83
CA GLY A 54 1.33 -21.68 12.60
C GLY A 54 1.25 -20.81 11.34
N ASP A 55 1.19 -19.49 11.49
CA ASP A 55 1.26 -18.56 10.35
C ASP A 55 2.67 -18.54 9.71
N LEU A 56 2.84 -17.71 8.67
CA LEU A 56 4.11 -17.64 7.96
C LEU A 56 5.27 -17.18 8.87
N ALA A 57 5.04 -16.25 9.79
CA ALA A 57 6.08 -15.76 10.68
C ALA A 57 6.48 -16.81 11.71
N GLY A 58 5.52 -17.56 12.26
CA GLY A 58 5.77 -18.67 13.18
C GLY A 58 6.60 -19.77 12.52
N VAL A 59 6.18 -20.21 11.33
CA VAL A 59 6.91 -21.24 10.57
C VAL A 59 8.32 -20.77 10.20
N VAL A 60 8.48 -19.53 9.71
CA VAL A 60 9.81 -18.95 9.41
C VAL A 60 10.68 -18.90 10.66
N SER A 61 10.11 -18.51 11.81
CA SER A 61 10.85 -18.45 13.08
C SER A 61 11.35 -19.84 13.48
N ALA A 62 10.48 -20.84 13.44
CA ALA A 62 10.82 -22.22 13.80
C ALA A 62 11.90 -22.81 12.88
N CYS A 63 11.76 -22.66 11.55
CA CYS A 63 12.76 -23.08 10.58
C CYS A 63 14.11 -22.40 10.82
N THR A 64 14.11 -21.08 11.01
CA THR A 64 15.35 -20.30 11.17
C THR A 64 16.09 -20.67 12.46
N ILE A 65 15.38 -20.82 13.59
CA ILE A 65 15.96 -21.29 14.85
C ILE A 65 16.63 -22.65 14.65
N ALA A 66 15.90 -23.59 14.04
CA ALA A 66 16.35 -24.97 13.91
C ALA A 66 17.54 -25.10 12.94
N GLN A 67 17.58 -24.32 11.86
CA GLN A 67 18.69 -24.27 10.92
C GLN A 67 19.96 -23.67 11.53
N HIS A 68 19.83 -22.59 12.30
CA HIS A 68 20.98 -22.00 13.00
C HIS A 68 21.59 -22.97 14.01
N GLN A 69 20.78 -23.79 14.69
CA GLN A 69 21.26 -24.80 15.63
C GLN A 69 22.14 -25.86 14.98
N GLN A 70 21.85 -26.26 13.73
CA GLN A 70 22.68 -27.24 13.00
C GLN A 70 24.10 -26.71 12.71
N GLN A 71 24.29 -25.40 12.72
CA GLN A 71 25.58 -24.75 12.45
C GLN A 71 26.39 -24.46 13.73
N GLN A 72 25.75 -24.50 14.90
CA GLN A 72 26.40 -24.23 16.19
C GLN A 72 26.95 -25.51 16.84
N LYS A 73 28.02 -25.36 17.62
CA LYS A 73 28.67 -26.48 18.33
C LYS A 73 28.05 -26.81 19.70
N HIS A 74 27.11 -25.98 20.17
CA HIS A 74 26.45 -26.14 21.47
C HIS A 74 25.32 -27.16 21.39
N GLN A 75 24.80 -27.58 22.55
CA GLN A 75 23.61 -28.44 22.56
C GLN A 75 22.44 -27.70 21.88
N PRO A 76 21.79 -28.29 20.85
CA PRO A 76 20.71 -27.62 20.13
C PRO A 76 19.54 -27.39 21.10
N ALA A 77 18.80 -26.28 21.03
CA ALA A 77 17.60 -26.10 21.85
C ALA A 77 16.44 -27.00 21.37
N GLN A 78 15.50 -27.35 22.23
CA GLN A 78 14.29 -28.08 21.84
C GLN A 78 13.25 -27.08 21.34
N VAL A 79 12.85 -27.19 20.08
CA VAL A 79 11.90 -26.26 19.45
C VAL A 79 10.53 -26.91 19.31
N TRP A 80 9.50 -26.23 19.80
CA TRP A 80 8.10 -26.57 19.60
C TRP A 80 7.42 -25.55 18.70
N LEU A 81 6.61 -26.00 17.75
CA LEU A 81 5.72 -25.15 16.95
C LEU A 81 4.28 -25.58 17.25
N LEU A 82 3.50 -24.69 17.85
CA LEU A 82 2.12 -24.94 18.26
C LEU A 82 1.16 -24.16 17.37
N THR A 83 0.15 -24.82 16.80
CA THR A 83 -0.91 -24.17 16.03
C THR A 83 -2.29 -24.72 16.40
N GLY A 84 -3.30 -23.85 16.43
CA GLY A 84 -4.70 -24.23 16.63
C GLY A 84 -5.33 -24.85 15.37
N HIS A 85 -4.68 -24.68 14.22
CA HIS A 85 -5.12 -25.21 12.94
C HIS A 85 -4.74 -26.68 12.77
N ALA A 86 -5.37 -27.36 11.81
CA ALA A 86 -5.05 -28.75 11.52
C ALA A 86 -3.70 -28.89 10.83
N GLN A 87 -3.28 -27.86 10.10
CA GLN A 87 -2.02 -27.79 9.38
C GLN A 87 -1.35 -26.42 9.56
N ILE A 88 -0.02 -26.38 9.44
CA ILE A 88 0.72 -25.09 9.38
C ILE A 88 0.35 -24.35 8.10
N LEU A 89 0.44 -23.01 8.12
CA LEU A 89 0.09 -22.13 7.00
C LEU A 89 -1.35 -22.33 6.49
N GLU A 90 -2.23 -22.90 7.31
CA GLU A 90 -3.65 -22.96 7.02
C GLU A 90 -4.25 -21.56 7.04
N GLY A 91 -5.00 -21.19 6.00
CA GLY A 91 -5.47 -19.83 5.74
C GLY A 91 -4.58 -18.99 4.82
N LEU A 92 -3.33 -19.40 4.57
CA LEU A 92 -2.46 -18.73 3.60
C LEU A 92 -2.95 -18.99 2.18
N VAL A 93 -3.30 -17.94 1.45
CA VAL A 93 -3.81 -18.03 0.08
C VAL A 93 -2.65 -18.34 -0.88
N ALA A 94 -2.62 -19.55 -1.44
CA ALA A 94 -1.51 -20.04 -2.27
C ALA A 94 -1.26 -19.20 -3.55
N THR A 95 -2.25 -18.46 -4.03
CA THR A 95 -2.16 -17.60 -5.23
C THR A 95 -1.79 -16.15 -4.92
N ALA A 96 -1.72 -15.76 -3.64
CA ALA A 96 -1.36 -14.41 -3.24
C ALA A 96 0.17 -14.20 -3.33
N PRO A 97 0.63 -13.00 -3.69
CA PRO A 97 2.05 -12.69 -3.67
C PRO A 97 2.66 -12.84 -2.28
N ILE A 98 3.83 -13.49 -2.24
CA ILE A 98 4.60 -13.75 -1.02
C ILE A 98 5.72 -12.74 -0.81
N LEU A 99 6.17 -12.08 -1.88
CA LEU A 99 7.13 -10.97 -1.83
C LEU A 99 6.68 -9.83 -2.77
N PRO A 100 6.99 -8.57 -2.42
CA PRO A 100 6.73 -7.45 -3.30
C PRO A 100 7.71 -7.38 -4.46
N ASP A 101 7.46 -6.43 -5.34
CA ASP A 101 8.42 -6.03 -6.38
C ASP A 101 9.76 -5.66 -5.72
N LEU A 102 10.78 -6.42 -6.09
CA LEU A 102 12.12 -6.33 -5.50
C LEU A 102 12.89 -5.10 -5.95
N THR A 103 12.40 -4.37 -6.96
CA THR A 103 12.99 -3.12 -7.44
C THR A 103 12.62 -1.92 -6.58
N LEU A 104 11.62 -2.07 -5.70
CA LEU A 104 11.19 -1.02 -4.79
C LEU A 104 12.30 -0.66 -3.79
N ASP A 105 12.58 0.63 -3.66
CA ASP A 105 13.48 1.11 -2.63
C ASP A 105 12.82 1.02 -1.23
N ASN A 106 13.63 1.12 -0.17
CA ASN A 106 13.12 0.97 1.19
C ASN A 106 12.04 2.00 1.55
N ARG A 107 12.11 3.23 1.01
CA ARG A 107 11.09 4.24 1.26
C ARG A 107 9.77 3.84 0.59
N GLN A 108 9.84 3.39 -0.65
CA GLN A 108 8.68 2.91 -1.39
C GLN A 108 8.04 1.71 -0.69
N LEU A 109 8.82 0.77 -0.17
CA LEU A 109 8.32 -0.36 0.64
C LEU A 109 7.56 0.12 1.88
N ILE A 110 8.17 1.01 2.68
CA ILE A 110 7.57 1.53 3.92
C ILE A 110 6.25 2.26 3.65
N GLU A 111 6.17 3.01 2.55
CA GLU A 111 4.96 3.74 2.15
C GLU A 111 3.80 2.80 1.75
N ARG A 112 4.03 1.49 1.61
CA ARG A 112 2.99 0.47 1.31
C ARG A 112 2.40 -0.15 2.57
N PHE A 113 2.93 0.17 3.75
CA PHE A 113 2.38 -0.27 5.04
C PHE A 113 1.36 0.75 5.58
N GLY A 114 0.19 0.27 5.99
CA GLY A 114 -0.82 1.09 6.66
C GLY A 114 -0.45 1.39 8.11
N SER A 115 0.16 0.41 8.78
CA SER A 115 0.74 0.51 10.12
C SER A 115 2.09 -0.20 10.18
N GLY A 116 2.97 0.26 11.07
CA GLY A 116 4.24 -0.40 11.36
C GLY A 116 5.35 -0.31 10.31
N GLY A 117 5.11 0.34 9.16
CA GLY A 117 6.13 0.48 8.11
C GLY A 117 7.40 1.20 8.57
N ARG A 118 7.30 2.24 9.39
CA ARG A 118 8.48 3.00 9.85
C ARG A 118 9.32 2.18 10.81
N GLU A 119 8.67 1.38 11.63
CA GLU A 119 9.27 0.47 12.60
C GLU A 119 9.98 -0.69 11.87
N LEU A 120 9.38 -1.17 10.78
CA LEU A 120 10.00 -2.16 9.88
C LEU A 120 11.18 -1.62 9.07
N ALA A 121 11.30 -0.29 8.89
CA ALA A 121 12.28 0.34 8.01
C ALA A 121 13.72 -0.14 8.25
N GLY A 122 14.09 -0.33 9.52
CA GLY A 122 15.42 -0.79 9.90
C GLY A 122 15.65 -2.28 9.58
N ILE A 123 14.62 -3.11 9.79
CA ILE A 123 14.64 -4.53 9.46
C ILE A 123 14.79 -4.71 7.94
N LEU A 124 13.92 -4.07 7.17
CA LEU A 124 13.85 -4.21 5.71
C LEU A 124 15.05 -3.59 4.98
N ALA A 125 15.78 -2.67 5.62
CA ALA A 125 16.99 -2.08 5.05
C ALA A 125 18.26 -2.87 5.36
N LYS A 126 18.34 -3.56 6.50
CA LYS A 126 19.62 -4.05 7.05
C LYS A 126 19.64 -5.51 7.47
N GLN A 127 18.54 -6.01 8.00
CA GLN A 127 18.52 -7.34 8.65
C GLN A 127 17.89 -8.40 7.75
N CYS A 128 16.75 -8.07 7.13
CA CYS A 128 16.04 -8.94 6.21
C CYS A 128 15.45 -8.07 5.09
N THR A 129 16.27 -7.79 4.07
CA THR A 129 15.81 -7.10 2.86
C THR A 129 14.86 -7.99 2.06
N PRO A 130 14.04 -7.45 1.15
CA PRO A 130 13.21 -8.29 0.27
C PRO A 130 14.01 -9.33 -0.50
N LEU A 131 15.23 -8.96 -0.95
CA LEU A 131 16.15 -9.91 -1.58
C LEU A 131 16.61 -10.99 -0.60
N LYS A 132 16.92 -10.64 0.65
CA LYS A 132 17.32 -11.63 1.66
C LYS A 132 16.16 -12.57 2.02
N ALA A 133 14.93 -12.06 2.07
CA ALA A 133 13.73 -12.86 2.26
C ALA A 133 13.51 -13.83 1.08
N LYS A 134 13.76 -13.37 -0.16
CA LYS A 134 13.77 -14.22 -1.35
C LYS A 134 14.79 -15.36 -1.24
N GLU A 135 16.05 -15.03 -0.95
CA GLU A 135 17.12 -16.01 -0.78
C GLU A 135 16.76 -17.04 0.28
N TRP A 136 16.24 -16.60 1.43
CA TRP A 136 15.85 -17.49 2.52
C TRP A 136 14.75 -18.48 2.10
N LEU A 137 13.74 -18.02 1.34
CA LEU A 137 12.68 -18.89 0.81
C LEU A 137 13.25 -19.91 -0.19
N GLU A 138 14.11 -19.46 -1.11
CA GLU A 138 14.74 -20.32 -2.11
C GLU A 138 15.67 -21.37 -1.46
N GLU A 139 16.34 -21.03 -0.35
CA GLU A 139 17.12 -21.97 0.47
C GLU A 139 16.26 -23.10 1.06
N GLN A 140 14.95 -22.87 1.29
CA GLN A 140 14.01 -23.93 1.70
C GLN A 140 13.50 -24.77 0.51
N GLY A 141 14.01 -24.51 -0.71
CA GLY A 141 13.53 -25.14 -1.94
C GLY A 141 12.18 -24.58 -2.42
N VAL A 142 11.78 -23.39 -1.97
CA VAL A 142 10.62 -22.67 -2.50
C VAL A 142 10.99 -22.06 -3.84
N VAL A 143 10.23 -22.39 -4.87
CA VAL A 143 10.41 -21.81 -6.21
C VAL A 143 9.47 -20.63 -6.36
N LEU A 144 10.02 -19.45 -6.66
CA LEU A 144 9.26 -18.22 -6.85
C LEU A 144 9.16 -17.88 -8.33
N GLN A 145 8.08 -17.22 -8.70
CA GLN A 145 7.86 -16.69 -10.05
C GLN A 145 7.23 -15.31 -9.95
N GLU A 146 7.38 -14.51 -11.01
CA GLU A 146 6.62 -13.26 -11.13
C GLU A 146 5.12 -13.56 -11.14
N ALA A 147 4.36 -12.78 -10.37
CA ALA A 147 2.92 -12.89 -10.33
C ALA A 147 2.37 -12.50 -11.72
N GLY A 148 1.76 -13.44 -12.43
CA GLY A 148 1.04 -13.14 -13.66
C GLY A 148 -0.21 -12.29 -13.39
N ASP A 149 -0.74 -11.67 -14.44
CA ASP A 149 -1.92 -10.76 -14.42
C ASP A 149 -3.25 -11.37 -13.93
N ALA A 150 -3.24 -12.53 -13.28
CA ALA A 150 -4.44 -13.32 -12.94
C ALA A 150 -5.48 -12.56 -12.10
N THR A 151 -5.11 -11.53 -11.34
CA THR A 151 -6.03 -10.69 -10.56
C THR A 151 -6.34 -9.33 -11.20
N GLY A 152 -5.64 -8.93 -12.28
CA GLY A 152 -5.73 -7.61 -12.90
C GLY A 152 -5.34 -6.43 -11.99
N THR A 153 -4.85 -6.68 -10.77
CA THR A 153 -4.47 -5.64 -9.79
C THR A 153 -3.02 -5.22 -9.93
N ALA A 154 -2.12 -6.15 -10.29
CA ALA A 154 -0.71 -5.88 -10.55
C ALA A 154 -0.53 -5.02 -11.81
N THR A 155 -1.31 -5.31 -12.86
CA THR A 155 -1.34 -4.56 -14.13
C THR A 155 -1.72 -3.09 -13.94
N LEU A 156 -2.56 -2.78 -12.94
CA LEU A 156 -2.99 -1.41 -12.66
C LEU A 156 -1.91 -0.55 -11.98
N VAL A 157 -0.90 -1.15 -11.38
CA VAL A 157 0.15 -0.43 -10.62
C VAL A 157 1.54 -0.61 -11.26
N GLY A 158 1.71 -1.58 -12.16
CA GLY A 158 2.98 -1.86 -12.83
C GLY A 158 4.07 -2.43 -11.91
N GLU A 159 3.68 -2.96 -10.73
CA GLU A 159 4.59 -3.57 -9.75
C GLU A 159 4.68 -5.09 -10.01
N THR A 160 5.89 -5.65 -10.11
CA THR A 160 6.15 -7.08 -10.39
C THR A 160 6.37 -7.89 -9.11
N ALA A 161 5.29 -8.10 -8.34
CA ALA A 161 5.33 -8.94 -7.14
C ALA A 161 5.65 -10.41 -7.46
N LEU A 162 6.11 -11.17 -6.47
CA LEU A 162 6.46 -12.59 -6.63
C LEU A 162 5.47 -13.51 -5.92
N ASN A 163 5.04 -14.55 -6.63
CA ASN A 163 4.22 -15.66 -6.11
C ASN A 163 5.08 -16.91 -5.92
N VAL A 164 4.59 -17.83 -5.09
CA VAL A 164 5.08 -19.21 -5.12
C VAL A 164 4.67 -19.84 -6.46
N HIS A 165 5.61 -20.52 -7.11
CA HIS A 165 5.36 -21.21 -8.36
C HIS A 165 4.26 -22.27 -8.15
N PRO A 166 3.23 -22.40 -9.01
CA PRO A 166 2.07 -23.28 -8.77
C PRO A 166 2.40 -24.77 -8.56
N LYS A 167 3.56 -25.22 -9.06
CA LYS A 167 4.06 -26.60 -8.86
C LYS A 167 4.90 -26.77 -7.59
N CYS A 168 5.13 -25.71 -6.83
CA CYS A 168 5.88 -25.73 -5.58
C CYS A 168 4.88 -25.69 -4.42
N ASP A 169 4.83 -26.78 -3.65
CA ASP A 169 4.06 -26.80 -2.41
C ASP A 169 4.87 -26.15 -1.29
N LEU A 170 4.58 -24.87 -1.03
CA LEU A 170 5.22 -24.08 0.04
C LEU A 170 5.13 -24.78 1.40
N ARG A 171 3.96 -25.35 1.72
CA ARG A 171 3.71 -25.97 3.02
C ARG A 171 4.56 -27.21 3.18
N GLN A 172 4.59 -28.06 2.15
CA GLN A 172 5.43 -29.25 2.18
C GLN A 172 6.91 -28.88 2.29
N LYS A 173 7.39 -27.88 1.54
CA LYS A 173 8.79 -27.44 1.61
C LYS A 173 9.21 -26.97 3.00
N LEU A 174 8.36 -26.17 3.65
CA LEU A 174 8.65 -25.71 5.00
C LEU A 174 8.50 -26.84 6.04
N MET A 175 7.56 -27.76 5.86
CA MET A 175 7.43 -28.95 6.71
C MET A 175 8.66 -29.86 6.60
N ASP A 176 9.18 -30.09 5.39
CA ASP A 176 10.41 -30.87 5.17
C ASP A 176 11.60 -30.27 5.94
N THR A 177 11.72 -28.93 5.96
CA THR A 177 12.73 -28.23 6.77
C THR A 177 12.52 -28.47 8.26
N LEU A 178 11.30 -28.32 8.78
CA LEU A 178 10.97 -28.53 10.19
C LEU A 178 11.29 -29.97 10.64
N ASP A 179 10.92 -30.96 9.82
CA ASP A 179 11.16 -32.38 10.08
C ASP A 179 12.66 -32.71 10.05
N THR A 180 13.39 -32.20 9.05
CA THR A 180 14.85 -32.37 8.93
C THR A 180 15.57 -31.80 10.16
N CYS A 181 15.05 -30.70 10.73
CA CYS A 181 15.63 -30.07 11.91
C CYS A 181 15.02 -30.56 13.24
N GLN A 182 14.19 -31.60 13.22
CA GLN A 182 13.57 -32.21 14.40
C GLN A 182 12.75 -31.23 15.26
N VAL A 183 12.08 -30.26 14.62
CA VAL A 183 11.13 -29.38 15.31
C VAL A 183 9.86 -30.18 15.67
N LYS A 184 9.39 -30.05 16.92
CA LYS A 184 8.14 -30.68 17.34
C LYS A 184 6.95 -29.84 16.95
N VAL A 185 6.29 -30.18 15.85
CA VAL A 185 5.06 -29.53 15.40
C VAL A 185 3.85 -30.18 16.05
N GLU A 186 3.06 -29.41 16.81
CA GLU A 186 1.78 -29.84 17.36
C GLU A 186 0.65 -29.01 16.72
N THR A 187 -0.29 -29.69 16.08
CA THR A 187 -1.46 -29.09 15.43
C THR A 187 -2.74 -29.33 16.23
N ASN A 188 -3.79 -28.58 15.93
CA ASN A 188 -5.07 -28.60 16.67
C ASN A 188 -4.91 -28.29 18.16
N VAL A 189 -3.87 -27.54 18.55
CA VAL A 189 -3.60 -27.23 19.95
C VAL A 189 -4.27 -25.92 20.34
N LYS A 190 -5.12 -25.97 21.36
CA LYS A 190 -5.65 -24.75 21.97
C LYS A 190 -4.68 -24.21 23.02
N VAL A 191 -4.06 -23.06 22.76
CA VAL A 191 -3.27 -22.34 23.78
C VAL A 191 -4.20 -21.44 24.59
N ALA A 192 -4.43 -21.78 25.86
CA ALA A 192 -5.37 -21.06 26.72
C ALA A 192 -4.76 -19.81 27.35
N SER A 193 -3.50 -19.90 27.78
CA SER A 193 -2.77 -18.77 28.38
C SER A 193 -1.26 -19.02 28.34
N ILE A 194 -0.50 -17.93 28.37
CA ILE A 194 0.95 -17.94 28.58
C ILE A 194 1.21 -17.13 29.86
N SER A 195 1.88 -17.76 30.82
CA SER A 195 2.27 -17.10 32.07
C SER A 195 3.78 -16.96 32.13
N TYR A 196 4.27 -15.80 32.56
CA TYR A 196 5.70 -15.57 32.73
C TYR A 196 6.14 -15.87 34.16
N ASN A 197 6.88 -16.98 34.33
CA ASN A 197 7.35 -17.49 35.61
C ASN A 197 8.88 -17.52 35.60
N LYS A 198 9.55 -16.50 36.15
CA LYS A 198 11.02 -16.39 36.06
C LYS A 198 11.73 -17.63 36.66
N PRO A 199 12.66 -18.28 35.94
CA PRO A 199 13.23 -17.90 34.64
C PRO A 199 12.60 -18.65 33.45
N GLY A 200 11.43 -18.22 32.96
CA GLY A 200 10.80 -18.85 31.79
C GLY A 200 9.31 -18.56 31.69
N PHE A 201 8.61 -19.41 30.95
CA PHE A 201 7.19 -19.32 30.67
C PHE A 201 6.51 -20.66 30.85
N THR A 202 5.26 -20.60 31.27
CA THR A 202 4.36 -21.75 31.31
C THR A 202 3.26 -21.53 30.27
N ILE A 203 3.17 -22.42 29.29
CA ILE A 203 2.11 -22.43 28.28
C ILE A 203 1.05 -23.45 28.70
N THR A 204 -0.17 -22.97 28.95
CA THR A 204 -1.30 -23.84 29.33
C THR A 204 -2.08 -24.26 28.09
N ARG A 205 -2.17 -25.58 27.86
CA ARG A 205 -2.92 -26.17 26.74
C ARG A 205 -4.34 -26.53 27.17
N GLY A 206 -5.34 -26.06 26.44
CA GLY A 206 -6.74 -26.06 26.86
C GLY A 206 -7.47 -27.39 26.79
N ASP A 207 -6.99 -28.33 25.98
CA ASP A 207 -7.61 -29.61 25.66
C ASP A 207 -6.88 -30.82 26.25
N GLN A 208 -5.58 -30.69 26.54
CA GLN A 208 -4.77 -31.78 27.10
C GLN A 208 -4.47 -31.65 28.61
N GLY A 209 -4.79 -30.51 29.25
CA GLY A 209 -4.53 -30.29 30.68
C GLY A 209 -3.05 -30.31 31.08
N SER A 210 -2.13 -30.36 30.11
CA SER A 210 -0.69 -30.35 30.32
C SER A 210 -0.12 -28.95 30.12
N ASN A 211 0.73 -28.54 31.04
CA ASN A 211 1.53 -27.32 30.93
C ASN A 211 2.84 -27.65 30.21
N LEU A 212 3.26 -26.76 29.31
CA LEU A 212 4.60 -26.79 28.72
C LEU A 212 5.44 -25.69 29.37
N GLU A 213 6.50 -26.07 30.08
CA GLU A 213 7.51 -25.14 30.59
C GLU A 213 8.54 -24.86 29.49
N VAL A 214 8.81 -23.59 29.22
CA VAL A 214 9.73 -23.14 28.18
C VAL A 214 10.56 -21.94 28.63
N ASP A 215 11.75 -21.78 28.06
CA ASP A 215 12.65 -20.66 28.37
C ASP A 215 12.34 -19.42 27.54
N VAL A 216 11.95 -19.64 26.27
CA VAL A 216 11.70 -18.60 25.27
C VAL A 216 10.38 -18.86 24.55
N VAL A 217 9.63 -17.79 24.29
CA VAL A 217 8.38 -17.82 23.54
C VAL A 217 8.47 -16.88 22.34
N VAL A 218 8.09 -17.38 21.15
CA VAL A 218 7.79 -16.57 19.97
C VAL A 218 6.28 -16.57 19.76
N LEU A 219 5.67 -15.39 19.76
CA LEU A 219 4.25 -15.22 19.54
C LEU A 219 4.02 -14.65 18.14
N ALA A 220 3.52 -15.50 17.22
CA ALA A 220 3.26 -15.15 15.83
C ALA A 220 1.77 -15.18 15.47
N GLY A 221 0.98 -16.05 16.13
CA GLY A 221 -0.47 -16.21 15.89
C GLY A 221 -0.80 -17.17 14.73
N ASP A 222 -2.09 -17.49 14.59
CA ASP A 222 -2.61 -18.24 13.44
C ASP A 222 -3.33 -17.29 12.48
N TYR A 223 -3.35 -17.63 11.18
CA TYR A 223 -4.13 -16.86 10.21
C TYR A 223 -5.62 -16.89 10.55
N GLN A 224 -6.27 -15.74 10.51
CA GLN A 224 -7.72 -15.65 10.65
C GLN A 224 -8.35 -15.33 9.29
N GLU A 225 -9.30 -16.16 8.86
CA GLU A 225 -10.06 -15.87 7.64
C GLU A 225 -10.93 -14.62 7.83
N VAL A 226 -10.82 -13.68 6.90
CA VAL A 226 -11.71 -12.53 6.86
C VAL A 226 -12.99 -12.93 6.12
N PRO A 227 -14.19 -12.66 6.69
CA PRO A 227 -15.44 -12.93 5.99
C PRO A 227 -15.49 -12.17 4.66
N ASN A 228 -15.66 -12.87 3.55
CA ASN A 228 -15.81 -12.23 2.23
C ASN A 228 -17.21 -11.62 2.00
N THR A 229 -17.96 -11.36 3.07
CA THR A 229 -19.32 -10.81 3.01
C THR A 229 -19.32 -9.30 3.26
N PRO A 230 -20.24 -8.54 2.63
CA PRO A 230 -20.45 -7.13 2.94
C PRO A 230 -20.72 -6.89 4.41
N ILE A 231 -20.05 -5.89 4.99
CA ILE A 231 -20.24 -5.46 6.38
C ILE A 231 -20.83 -4.05 6.34
N TYR A 232 -22.12 -3.97 6.66
CA TYR A 232 -22.85 -2.71 6.63
C TYR A 232 -22.53 -1.83 7.84
N ALA A 233 -22.67 -0.53 7.64
CA ALA A 233 -22.54 0.46 8.70
C ALA A 233 -23.48 0.16 9.87
N THR A 234 -22.95 0.18 11.09
CA THR A 234 -23.76 -0.03 12.29
C THR A 234 -24.51 1.26 12.62
N THR A 235 -25.80 1.33 12.30
CA THR A 235 -26.64 2.41 12.82
C THR A 235 -26.64 2.31 14.34
N GLY A 236 -26.18 3.35 15.05
CA GLY A 236 -26.20 3.38 16.51
C GLY A 236 -27.62 3.22 17.06
N LYS A 237 -28.06 1.99 17.24
CA LYS A 237 -29.21 1.58 18.07
C LYS A 237 -28.87 0.25 18.71
N GLY A 238 -28.33 0.33 19.93
CA GLY A 238 -28.50 -0.73 20.92
C GLY A 238 -29.98 -1.00 21.14
N SER A 239 -30.29 -2.24 21.49
CA SER A 239 -31.63 -2.82 21.61
C SER A 239 -32.65 -2.00 22.41
N THR A 240 -33.88 -1.95 21.92
CA THR A 240 -35.10 -2.29 22.67
C THR A 240 -36.32 -2.18 21.76
N THR A 241 -37.18 -3.18 21.88
CA THR A 241 -38.53 -3.26 21.33
C THR A 241 -39.37 -2.02 21.66
N SER A 242 -39.89 -1.31 20.66
CA SER A 242 -41.31 -0.90 20.61
C SER A 242 -41.61 -0.21 19.28
N ALA A 243 -42.75 -0.59 18.69
CA ALA A 243 -43.36 0.11 17.58
C ALA A 243 -43.89 1.46 18.07
N THR A 244 -43.61 2.55 17.34
CA THR A 244 -44.55 3.68 17.17
C THR A 244 -44.10 4.62 16.05
N SER A 245 -45.11 5.20 15.44
CA SER A 245 -45.15 5.83 14.12
C SER A 245 -44.48 7.19 13.99
N SER A 246 -43.94 7.44 12.79
CA SER A 246 -44.03 8.68 12.00
C SER A 246 -43.69 10.03 12.64
N LYS A 247 -42.60 10.64 12.16
CA LYS A 247 -42.60 12.04 11.68
C LYS A 247 -41.39 12.30 10.77
N LYS A 248 -41.67 12.57 9.48
CA LYS A 248 -40.71 13.11 8.50
C LYS A 248 -40.15 14.43 9.05
N LYS A 249 -38.84 14.51 9.26
CA LYS A 249 -38.12 15.79 9.32
C LYS A 249 -37.58 16.08 7.93
N THR A 250 -38.20 17.03 7.24
CA THR A 250 -37.65 17.69 6.06
C THR A 250 -36.44 18.49 6.52
N ILE A 251 -35.28 18.26 5.90
CA ILE A 251 -34.07 19.05 6.13
C ILE A 251 -34.21 20.33 5.33
N ASP A 252 -34.18 21.46 6.03
CA ASP A 252 -34.23 22.81 5.46
C ASP A 252 -32.87 23.14 4.83
N LEU A 253 -32.85 23.23 3.50
CA LEU A 253 -31.66 23.40 2.68
C LEU A 253 -31.09 24.83 2.77
N ASP A 254 -31.89 25.79 3.23
CA ASP A 254 -31.52 27.21 3.26
C ASP A 254 -30.66 27.57 4.48
N SER A 255 -30.73 26.80 5.57
CA SER A 255 -29.85 26.98 6.74
C SER A 255 -28.43 26.46 6.51
N LEU A 256 -28.22 25.54 5.56
CA LEU A 256 -26.88 25.03 5.18
C LEU A 256 -26.10 26.01 4.28
N LEU A 257 -26.78 26.98 3.68
CA LEU A 257 -26.18 27.99 2.80
C LEU A 257 -25.78 29.27 3.54
N ALA A 258 -26.14 29.41 4.82
CA ALA A 258 -25.86 30.62 5.62
C ALA A 258 -24.54 30.57 6.42
N GLU A 259 -23.77 29.48 6.38
CA GLU A 259 -22.44 29.38 7.03
C GLU A 259 -21.26 29.70 6.09
N ILE A 260 -21.52 30.31 4.93
CA ILE A 260 -20.49 30.77 3.99
C ILE A 260 -20.57 32.30 3.91
N GLU A 261 -20.07 32.98 4.94
CA GLU A 261 -19.65 34.37 4.83
C GLU A 261 -18.18 34.51 5.26
N ASP A 262 -17.50 35.37 4.50
CA ASP A 262 -16.05 35.53 4.30
C ASP A 262 -15.14 35.61 5.54
N GLU A 263 -13.88 35.17 5.36
CA GLU A 263 -12.71 35.76 6.02
C GLU A 263 -11.60 36.04 4.99
N PRO A 264 -10.86 37.17 5.13
CA PRO A 264 -10.13 37.82 4.04
C PRO A 264 -8.70 37.29 3.84
N MET A 265 -8.12 37.69 2.70
CA MET A 265 -6.80 37.31 2.20
C MET A 265 -5.69 37.38 3.27
N SER A 266 -4.97 36.28 3.45
CA SER A 266 -3.82 36.13 4.37
C SER A 266 -2.75 37.19 4.12
N LEU A 267 -2.14 37.71 5.19
CA LEU A 267 -1.03 38.68 5.16
C LEU A 267 0.14 38.22 4.25
N LYS A 268 0.29 36.90 4.08
CA LYS A 268 1.31 36.27 3.23
C LYS A 268 1.01 36.46 1.73
N ASP A 269 -0.27 36.50 1.38
CA ASP A 269 -0.73 36.76 0.01
C ASP A 269 -0.72 38.26 -0.30
N GLN A 270 -0.95 39.11 0.71
CA GLN A 270 -0.73 40.56 0.59
C GLN A 270 0.74 40.90 0.33
N MET A 271 1.68 40.24 1.02
CA MET A 271 3.12 40.42 0.78
C MET A 271 3.57 39.92 -0.60
N LYS A 272 3.06 38.78 -1.07
CA LYS A 272 3.33 38.28 -2.44
C LYS A 272 2.77 39.21 -3.50
N LEU A 273 1.60 39.81 -3.26
CA LEU A 273 1.00 40.78 -4.17
C LEU A 273 1.80 42.09 -4.21
N GLU A 274 2.37 42.53 -3.08
CA GLU A 274 3.30 43.67 -3.05
C GLU A 274 4.64 43.38 -3.73
N GLU A 275 5.23 42.18 -3.56
CA GLU A 275 6.46 41.79 -4.27
C GLU A 275 6.22 41.73 -5.78
N LYS A 276 5.06 41.20 -6.20
CA LYS A 276 4.65 41.17 -7.61
C LYS A 276 4.45 42.59 -8.15
N ARG A 277 3.82 43.49 -7.39
CA ARG A 277 3.66 44.91 -7.75
C ARG A 277 5.00 45.67 -7.83
N LYS A 278 5.96 45.37 -6.94
CA LYS A 278 7.32 45.93 -6.98
C LYS A 278 8.12 45.40 -8.18
N GLY A 279 7.92 44.13 -8.56
CA GLY A 279 8.48 43.52 -9.78
C GLY A 279 7.92 44.15 -11.06
N ASP A 280 6.61 44.34 -11.12
CA ASP A 280 5.93 44.95 -12.28
C ASP A 280 6.23 46.45 -12.42
N ALA A 281 6.43 47.15 -11.30
CA ALA A 281 6.91 48.54 -11.30
C ALA A 281 8.37 48.66 -11.76
N LYS A 282 9.24 47.69 -11.41
CA LYS A 282 10.62 47.60 -11.93
C LYS A 282 10.64 47.31 -13.43
N LYS A 283 9.76 46.42 -13.90
CA LYS A 283 9.61 46.05 -15.31
C LYS A 283 9.10 47.24 -16.14
N LYS A 284 8.06 47.94 -15.68
CA LYS A 284 7.57 49.18 -16.31
C LYS A 284 8.63 50.30 -16.35
N LYS A 285 9.48 50.40 -15.32
CA LYS A 285 10.58 51.39 -15.28
C LYS A 285 11.71 51.02 -16.26
N MET A 286 12.00 49.73 -16.42
CA MET A 286 13.02 49.24 -17.37
C MET A 286 12.54 49.36 -18.83
N ASP A 287 11.28 49.08 -19.10
CA ASP A 287 10.68 49.23 -20.44
C ASP A 287 10.57 50.72 -20.84
N SER A 288 10.38 51.63 -19.87
CA SER A 288 10.42 53.09 -20.11
C SER A 288 11.82 53.64 -20.42
N LEU A 289 12.88 52.94 -20.00
CA LEU A 289 14.28 53.32 -20.25
C LEU A 289 14.80 52.81 -21.59
N ILE A 290 14.17 51.79 -22.17
CA ILE A 290 14.58 51.18 -23.46
C ILE A 290 14.05 51.99 -24.67
N HIS A 291 13.05 52.85 -24.48
CA HIS A 291 12.51 53.71 -25.54
C HIS A 291 13.16 55.10 -25.66
N ALA A 292 14.17 55.44 -24.84
CA ALA A 292 14.78 56.76 -24.83
C ALA A 292 16.32 56.71 -24.89
N SER A 293 16.90 56.08 -25.92
CA SER A 293 18.22 56.44 -26.46
C SER A 293 18.52 55.61 -27.70
N GLY A 294 18.61 56.26 -28.86
CA GLY A 294 19.09 55.67 -30.11
C GLY A 294 20.61 55.65 -30.23
N GLY A 295 21.12 54.92 -31.23
CA GLY A 295 22.48 55.10 -31.76
C GLY A 295 23.22 53.84 -32.21
N SER A 296 23.17 53.56 -33.52
CA SER A 296 24.14 52.92 -34.45
C SER A 296 25.06 51.75 -34.01
N ALA A 297 25.06 50.65 -34.77
CA ALA A 297 26.20 50.11 -35.56
C ALA A 297 25.94 48.65 -36.03
N ASP A 298 26.63 48.25 -37.10
CA ASP A 298 26.40 47.10 -37.99
C ASP A 298 26.72 45.67 -37.45
N MET A 299 25.98 44.72 -38.05
CA MET A 299 26.28 43.33 -38.49
C MET A 299 27.02 42.28 -37.62
N GLU A 300 26.45 41.06 -37.70
CA GLU A 300 27.02 39.72 -37.44
C GLU A 300 27.16 39.19 -36.00
N SER A 301 26.11 38.51 -35.51
CA SER A 301 26.21 37.11 -35.07
C SER A 301 24.82 36.54 -34.74
N LEU A 302 24.27 35.66 -35.59
CA LEU A 302 23.11 34.86 -35.21
C LEU A 302 23.55 33.81 -34.18
N SER A 303 22.80 33.67 -33.10
CA SER A 303 23.13 32.71 -32.04
C SER A 303 23.08 31.27 -32.57
N LYS A 304 23.86 30.37 -31.95
CA LYS A 304 23.85 28.92 -32.28
C LYS A 304 22.45 28.30 -32.20
N GLN A 305 21.54 28.90 -31.44
CA GLN A 305 20.16 28.45 -31.28
C GLN A 305 19.30 28.84 -32.50
N GLU A 306 19.50 30.03 -33.05
CA GLU A 306 18.78 30.50 -34.25
C GLU A 306 19.25 29.80 -35.52
N GLN A 307 20.55 29.51 -35.63
CA GLN A 307 21.10 28.71 -36.74
C GLN A 307 20.54 27.28 -36.77
N ARG A 308 20.36 26.64 -35.60
CA ARG A 308 19.73 25.32 -35.47
C ARG A 308 18.24 25.35 -35.83
N THR A 309 17.55 26.43 -35.49
CA THR A 309 16.12 26.60 -35.77
C THR A 309 15.89 26.83 -37.27
N LEU A 310 16.75 27.62 -37.91
CA LEU A 310 16.71 27.87 -39.35
C LEU A 310 17.06 26.61 -40.17
N ALA A 311 18.01 25.79 -39.71
CA ALA A 311 18.36 24.51 -40.35
C ALA A 311 17.23 23.48 -40.25
N LYS A 312 16.52 23.41 -39.11
CA LYS A 312 15.32 22.55 -38.94
C LYS A 312 14.18 23.00 -39.84
N LYS A 313 13.97 24.32 -39.98
CA LYS A 313 12.94 24.88 -40.87
C LYS A 313 13.21 24.57 -42.35
N ARG A 314 14.45 24.73 -42.80
CA ARG A 314 14.89 24.39 -44.18
C ARG A 314 14.77 22.88 -44.51
N LYS A 315 15.04 21.99 -43.55
CA LYS A 315 14.83 20.53 -43.73
C LYS A 315 13.34 20.16 -43.85
N LYS A 316 12.46 20.85 -43.12
CA LYS A 316 11.01 20.63 -43.17
C LYS A 316 10.42 21.11 -44.50
N GLU A 317 10.84 22.29 -44.98
CA GLU A 317 10.42 22.84 -46.28
C GLU A 317 10.91 21.98 -47.47
N ALA A 318 12.14 21.44 -47.40
CA ALA A 318 12.65 20.52 -48.43
C ALA A 318 11.91 19.16 -48.47
N LYS A 319 11.41 18.67 -47.32
CA LYS A 319 10.59 17.44 -47.24
C LYS A 319 9.21 17.65 -47.89
N ILE A 320 8.59 18.81 -47.66
CA ILE A 320 7.29 19.18 -48.23
C ILE A 320 7.37 19.33 -49.76
N GLN A 321 8.42 19.97 -50.28
CA GLN A 321 8.63 20.07 -51.74
C GLN A 321 8.88 18.70 -52.41
N LYS A 322 9.54 17.76 -51.71
CA LYS A 322 9.80 16.41 -52.24
C LYS A 322 8.54 15.51 -52.23
N GLN A 323 7.59 15.79 -51.35
CA GLN A 323 6.29 15.11 -51.29
C GLN A 323 5.32 15.62 -52.37
N GLN A 324 5.35 16.92 -52.65
CA GLN A 324 4.53 17.53 -53.72
C GLN A 324 5.00 17.12 -55.13
N LEU A 325 6.28 16.81 -55.33
CA LEU A 325 6.81 16.34 -56.62
C LEU A 325 6.46 14.89 -56.98
N LYS A 326 5.93 14.09 -56.04
CA LYS A 326 5.58 12.67 -56.25
C LYS A 326 4.12 12.42 -56.65
N GLN A 327 3.25 13.44 -56.64
CA GLN A 327 1.83 13.30 -56.99
C GLN A 327 1.48 13.70 -58.44
N SER A 328 2.44 14.15 -59.26
CA SER A 328 2.20 14.41 -60.69
C SER A 328 3.08 13.52 -61.58
N LYS A 329 2.76 12.22 -61.70
CA LYS A 329 3.17 11.40 -62.85
C LYS A 329 2.50 10.02 -62.80
N LYS A 330 1.44 9.87 -63.61
CA LYS A 330 1.07 8.71 -64.47
C LYS A 330 -0.42 8.35 -64.41
N GLY A 331 -1.10 8.56 -65.53
CA GLY A 331 -2.06 7.62 -66.13
C GLY A 331 -1.68 7.44 -67.62
N PRO A 332 -2.49 6.79 -68.48
CA PRO A 332 -3.45 5.68 -68.27
C PRO A 332 -3.29 4.53 -69.32
N SER A 333 -4.24 3.57 -69.32
CA SER A 333 -4.59 2.55 -70.37
C SER A 333 -3.83 1.20 -70.34
N ALA A 334 -4.36 0.02 -70.70
CA ALA A 334 -5.65 -0.48 -71.21
C ALA A 334 -5.72 -2.03 -71.08
N GLY A 335 -6.96 -2.60 -71.08
CA GLY A 335 -7.43 -3.94 -71.58
C GLY A 335 -6.68 -5.23 -71.18
N SER A 336 -7.27 -6.41 -70.97
CA SER A 336 -8.57 -6.99 -71.36
C SER A 336 -8.71 -8.40 -70.72
N THR A 337 -9.95 -8.82 -70.39
CA THR A 337 -10.54 -10.21 -70.44
C THR A 337 -9.77 -11.40 -69.83
N SER A 338 -10.32 -12.34 -69.05
CA SER A 338 -11.64 -12.99 -69.10
C SER A 338 -12.00 -13.71 -67.77
N SER A 339 -13.29 -14.06 -67.70
CA SER A 339 -14.11 -14.78 -66.71
C SER A 339 -13.72 -16.21 -66.30
N ARG A 340 -14.02 -16.60 -65.05
CA ARG A 340 -14.92 -17.72 -64.71
C ARG A 340 -15.27 -17.80 -63.21
N GLU A 341 -16.47 -18.31 -62.95
CA GLU A 341 -17.29 -18.23 -61.73
C GLU A 341 -17.15 -19.44 -60.77
N LEU A 342 -17.85 -19.31 -59.61
CA LEU A 342 -18.39 -20.35 -58.69
C LEU A 342 -17.38 -20.98 -57.70
N SER A 343 -17.70 -21.25 -56.43
CA SER A 343 -18.98 -21.45 -55.72
C SER A 343 -18.84 -21.23 -54.20
N ASP A 344 -19.99 -21.12 -53.54
CA ASP A 344 -20.27 -21.24 -52.10
C ASP A 344 -19.52 -22.38 -51.39
N ASP A 345 -19.25 -22.24 -50.09
CA ASP A 345 -19.85 -23.13 -49.08
C ASP A 345 -19.70 -22.57 -47.65
N ARG A 346 -20.80 -22.68 -46.91
CA ARG A 346 -20.92 -22.47 -45.46
C ARG A 346 -20.50 -23.77 -44.78
N ASP A 347 -19.90 -23.68 -43.59
CA ASP A 347 -20.02 -24.76 -42.62
C ASP A 347 -20.14 -24.21 -41.18
N GLU A 348 -21.24 -24.63 -40.55
CA GLU A 348 -21.52 -24.60 -39.12
C GLU A 348 -20.59 -25.56 -38.39
N TYR A 349 -20.09 -25.18 -37.20
CA TYR A 349 -19.41 -26.09 -36.28
C TYR A 349 -20.23 -26.23 -34.99
N SER A 350 -20.68 -27.46 -34.74
CA SER A 350 -21.35 -27.94 -33.51
C SER A 350 -20.34 -28.36 -32.44
N PRO A 351 -20.77 -28.49 -31.16
CA PRO A 351 -19.87 -28.68 -30.02
C PRO A 351 -19.61 -30.17 -29.73
N ASP A 352 -18.36 -30.54 -29.46
CA ASP A 352 -17.98 -31.89 -29.01
C ASP A 352 -17.71 -31.93 -27.49
N LYS A 353 -18.62 -32.66 -26.84
CA LYS A 353 -18.46 -33.77 -25.87
C LYS A 353 -17.48 -33.67 -24.69
N GLU A 354 -18.13 -33.86 -23.54
CA GLU A 354 -17.62 -34.20 -22.21
C GLU A 354 -16.81 -35.51 -22.21
N GLU A 355 -15.67 -35.51 -21.51
CA GLU A 355 -14.99 -36.72 -21.05
C GLU A 355 -15.02 -36.76 -19.52
N ASP A 356 -15.47 -37.91 -19.02
CA ASP A 356 -15.62 -38.29 -17.62
C ASP A 356 -14.29 -38.22 -16.86
N SER A 357 -14.30 -37.56 -15.69
CA SER A 357 -13.23 -37.68 -14.70
C SER A 357 -13.82 -38.16 -13.37
N GLU A 358 -13.23 -39.25 -12.87
CA GLU A 358 -13.63 -39.97 -11.67
C GLU A 358 -13.68 -39.05 -10.43
N GLU A 359 -14.83 -39.04 -9.76
CA GLU A 359 -15.09 -38.32 -8.51
C GLU A 359 -14.19 -38.83 -7.38
N LEU A 360 -13.23 -38.00 -6.95
CA LEU A 360 -12.64 -38.08 -5.62
C LEU A 360 -13.72 -37.73 -4.57
N PRO A 361 -13.79 -38.43 -3.43
CA PRO A 361 -14.91 -38.30 -2.51
C PRO A 361 -14.99 -36.88 -1.96
N ALA A 362 -16.18 -36.30 -2.05
CA ALA A 362 -16.52 -35.00 -1.49
C ALA A 362 -16.13 -34.95 0.00
N ILE A 363 -15.10 -34.17 0.32
CA ILE A 363 -14.81 -33.78 1.69
C ILE A 363 -15.92 -32.83 2.11
N ASP A 364 -16.75 -33.31 3.02
CA ASP A 364 -17.79 -32.55 3.70
C ASP A 364 -17.16 -31.31 4.37
N LYS A 365 -17.40 -30.13 3.77
CA LYS A 365 -16.87 -28.83 4.25
C LYS A 365 -17.61 -28.31 5.49
N THR A 366 -18.34 -29.14 6.23
CA THR A 366 -19.14 -28.70 7.37
C THR A 366 -18.62 -29.08 8.76
N THR A 367 -17.43 -29.67 8.87
CA THR A 367 -16.81 -29.94 10.19
C THR A 367 -15.31 -29.66 10.24
N ARG A 368 -14.93 -28.48 10.75
CA ARG A 368 -13.98 -28.24 11.88
C ARG A 368 -13.36 -26.83 11.78
N SER A 369 -13.82 -25.93 12.65
CA SER A 369 -12.97 -24.86 13.17
C SER A 369 -12.49 -25.34 14.54
N THR A 370 -11.25 -25.85 14.60
CA THR A 370 -10.46 -25.84 15.83
C THR A 370 -9.96 -24.41 16.02
N ALA A 371 -10.12 -23.87 17.23
CA ALA A 371 -9.97 -22.45 17.49
C ALA A 371 -8.55 -21.95 17.17
N ALA A 372 -8.42 -21.14 16.12
CA ALA A 372 -7.20 -20.41 15.78
C ALA A 372 -6.62 -19.72 17.03
N ILE A 373 -5.29 -19.76 17.20
CA ILE A 373 -4.64 -19.12 18.33
C ILE A 373 -4.79 -17.60 18.23
N ASN A 374 -5.46 -17.01 19.22
CA ASN A 374 -5.61 -15.56 19.33
C ASN A 374 -4.38 -14.94 20.02
N ALA A 375 -3.41 -14.49 19.22
CA ALA A 375 -2.19 -13.89 19.72
C ALA A 375 -2.44 -12.61 20.54
N LEU A 376 -3.45 -11.80 20.20
CA LEU A 376 -3.75 -10.55 20.92
C LEU A 376 -4.27 -10.83 22.32
N GLU A 377 -5.13 -11.83 22.50
CA GLU A 377 -5.60 -12.25 23.83
C GLU A 377 -4.43 -12.72 24.70
N LEU A 378 -3.52 -13.53 24.14
CA LEU A 378 -2.34 -14.01 24.85
C LEU A 378 -1.39 -12.86 25.22
N ALA A 379 -1.12 -11.94 24.31
CA ALA A 379 -0.28 -10.77 24.57
C ALA A 379 -0.91 -9.82 25.60
N THR A 380 -2.23 -9.62 25.54
CA THR A 380 -2.97 -8.84 26.54
C THR A 380 -2.87 -9.49 27.93
N GLY A 381 -2.96 -10.82 28.01
CA GLY A 381 -2.75 -11.58 29.24
C GLY A 381 -1.33 -11.44 29.83
N LEU A 382 -0.33 -11.20 28.97
CA LEU A 382 1.05 -10.91 29.35
C LEU A 382 1.30 -9.41 29.68
N GLY A 383 0.28 -8.56 29.55
CA GLY A 383 0.33 -7.15 29.92
C GLY A 383 0.74 -6.19 28.80
N HIS A 384 0.73 -6.63 27.54
CA HIS A 384 1.02 -5.78 26.38
C HIS A 384 -0.20 -4.96 25.96
N ALA A 385 0.03 -3.75 25.48
CA ALA A 385 -1.00 -2.95 24.86
C ALA A 385 -1.35 -3.50 23.48
N THR A 386 -2.63 -3.72 23.21
CA THR A 386 -3.13 -4.22 21.93
C THR A 386 -4.10 -3.21 21.30
N THR A 387 -4.08 -3.12 19.98
CA THR A 387 -5.11 -2.44 19.21
C THR A 387 -6.15 -3.46 18.76
N LYS A 388 -7.42 -3.05 18.73
CA LYS A 388 -8.51 -3.93 18.32
C LYS A 388 -8.34 -4.31 16.84
N GLU A 389 -8.41 -5.61 16.56
CA GLU A 389 -8.44 -6.13 15.20
C GLU A 389 -9.61 -5.54 14.41
N SER A 390 -9.29 -5.09 13.21
CA SER A 390 -10.22 -4.55 12.23
C SER A 390 -9.85 -5.07 10.85
N ILE A 391 -10.80 -5.06 9.93
CA ILE A 391 -10.53 -5.52 8.57
C ILE A 391 -9.71 -4.45 7.85
N GLY A 392 -8.51 -4.84 7.44
CA GLY A 392 -7.69 -4.08 6.51
C GLY A 392 -8.11 -4.35 5.07
N MET A 393 -7.74 -3.46 4.16
CA MET A 393 -7.92 -3.61 2.72
C MET A 393 -9.34 -4.02 2.26
N PHE A 394 -10.23 -3.03 2.15
CA PHE A 394 -11.62 -3.22 1.76
C PHE A 394 -12.06 -2.23 0.67
N SER A 395 -13.09 -2.62 -0.08
CA SER A 395 -13.83 -1.73 -0.96
C SER A 395 -14.85 -0.92 -0.14
N PHE A 396 -15.11 0.32 -0.59
CA PHE A 396 -16.14 1.16 0.02
C PHE A 396 -17.49 0.90 -0.64
N MET A 397 -18.53 0.72 0.16
CA MET A 397 -19.89 0.56 -0.31
C MET A 397 -20.69 1.85 -0.15
N PHE A 398 -21.59 2.09 -1.09
CA PHE A 398 -22.40 3.31 -1.21
C PHE A 398 -23.85 2.94 -1.58
N PRO A 399 -24.79 3.91 -1.54
CA PRO A 399 -26.11 3.70 -2.11
C PRO A 399 -26.02 3.30 -3.60
N THR A 400 -26.93 2.44 -4.03
CA THR A 400 -26.96 1.92 -5.42
C THR A 400 -27.42 2.96 -6.45
N ARG A 401 -28.03 4.05 -6.00
CA ARG A 401 -28.48 5.19 -6.81
C ARG A 401 -27.49 6.33 -6.73
N GLY A 402 -27.43 7.15 -7.79
CA GLY A 402 -26.54 8.31 -7.88
C GLY A 402 -25.46 8.13 -8.94
N ILE A 403 -24.25 8.68 -8.72
CA ILE A 403 -23.21 8.68 -9.77
C ILE A 403 -22.71 7.28 -10.15
N LEU A 404 -22.81 6.32 -9.23
CA LEU A 404 -22.36 4.95 -9.46
C LEU A 404 -23.44 4.07 -10.13
N GLU A 405 -24.65 4.59 -10.38
CA GLU A 405 -25.78 3.78 -10.82
C GLU A 405 -25.56 3.11 -12.18
N GLY A 406 -25.64 1.77 -12.19
CA GLY A 406 -25.44 0.95 -13.38
C GLY A 406 -24.01 0.94 -13.93
N CYS A 407 -23.02 1.42 -13.17
CA CYS A 407 -21.60 1.20 -13.48
C CYS A 407 -21.25 -0.28 -13.28
N ALA A 408 -20.52 -0.87 -14.24
CA ALA A 408 -20.12 -2.28 -14.21
C ALA A 408 -18.60 -2.39 -14.33
N LYS A 409 -17.90 -2.39 -13.19
CA LYS A 409 -16.42 -2.49 -13.11
C LYS A 409 -15.68 -1.52 -14.04
N ALA A 410 -16.16 -0.28 -14.12
CA ALA A 410 -15.54 0.74 -14.94
C ALA A 410 -14.24 1.23 -14.29
N ILE A 411 -13.18 1.41 -15.07
CA ILE A 411 -11.86 1.82 -14.56
C ILE A 411 -11.70 3.32 -14.74
N VAL A 412 -11.40 4.03 -13.65
CA VAL A 412 -10.86 5.40 -13.69
C VAL A 412 -9.34 5.27 -13.50
N PRO A 413 -8.50 5.67 -14.47
CA PRO A 413 -7.06 5.43 -14.42
C PRO A 413 -6.37 6.07 -13.23
N LYS A 414 -6.82 7.26 -12.85
CA LYS A 414 -6.30 7.97 -11.70
C LYS A 414 -7.38 8.81 -11.05
N ALA A 415 -7.64 8.52 -9.78
CA ALA A 415 -8.49 9.33 -8.92
C ALA A 415 -7.77 9.59 -7.60
N ARG A 416 -8.05 10.74 -6.99
CA ARG A 416 -7.66 11.04 -5.60
C ARG A 416 -8.86 10.80 -4.70
N LEU A 417 -8.67 9.97 -3.69
CA LEU A 417 -9.64 9.72 -2.64
C LEU A 417 -9.24 10.44 -1.36
N ARG A 418 -10.23 10.93 -0.63
CA ARG A 418 -10.12 11.32 0.78
C ARG A 418 -11.27 10.71 1.54
N CYS A 419 -11.04 10.34 2.79
CA CYS A 419 -12.10 9.83 3.66
C CYS A 419 -12.28 10.74 4.87
N ARG A 420 -13.51 11.20 5.10
CA ARG A 420 -13.93 11.85 6.33
C ARG A 420 -14.77 10.87 7.12
N LEU A 421 -14.34 10.56 8.34
CA LEU A 421 -15.05 9.66 9.24
C LEU A 421 -15.88 10.46 10.23
N ASP A 422 -17.08 9.97 10.55
CA ASP A 422 -18.07 10.73 11.33
C ASP A 422 -17.60 11.00 12.77
N ASN A 423 -16.81 10.09 13.34
CA ASN A 423 -16.21 10.24 14.67
C ASN A 423 -14.94 11.12 14.69
N ASN A 424 -14.44 11.54 13.52
CA ASN A 424 -13.17 12.27 13.36
C ASN A 424 -13.38 13.67 12.76
N SER A 425 -14.58 14.23 12.92
CA SER A 425 -15.04 15.51 12.34
C SER A 425 -14.18 16.73 12.72
N ALA A 426 -13.33 16.62 13.74
CA ALA A 426 -12.41 17.67 14.19
C ALA A 426 -11.17 17.87 13.28
N LYS A 427 -10.87 16.95 12.36
CA LYS A 427 -9.74 17.09 11.42
C LYS A 427 -10.21 17.85 10.17
N GLY A 428 -9.66 19.06 9.95
CA GLY A 428 -9.93 19.84 8.73
C GLY A 428 -9.53 19.11 7.43
N PRO A 429 -10.02 19.55 6.25
CA PRO A 429 -9.92 18.82 4.98
C PRO A 429 -8.48 18.52 4.51
N ASN A 430 -7.51 19.35 4.89
CA ASN A 430 -6.09 19.15 4.56
C ASN A 430 -5.39 18.06 5.40
N ARG A 431 -6.05 17.54 6.45
CA ARG A 431 -5.51 16.49 7.32
C ARG A 431 -6.20 15.14 7.12
N LEU A 432 -7.15 15.06 6.18
CA LEU A 432 -7.78 13.79 5.86
C LEU A 432 -6.77 12.87 5.16
N PRO A 433 -6.72 11.58 5.53
CA PRO A 433 -5.92 10.61 4.79
C PRO A 433 -6.37 10.62 3.33
N LYS A 434 -5.39 10.65 2.43
CA LYS A 434 -5.60 10.75 0.99
C LYS A 434 -4.74 9.74 0.25
N TRP A 435 -5.27 9.22 -0.84
CA TRP A 435 -4.52 8.35 -1.73
C TRP A 435 -4.89 8.61 -3.19
N GLU A 436 -3.93 8.40 -4.09
CA GLU A 436 -4.13 8.52 -5.53
C GLU A 436 -3.79 7.24 -6.26
N GLY A 437 -4.54 6.93 -7.30
CA GLY A 437 -4.27 5.81 -8.18
C GLY A 437 -5.51 5.35 -8.93
N PRO A 438 -5.42 4.19 -9.60
CA PRO A 438 -6.54 3.60 -10.32
C PRO A 438 -7.69 3.26 -9.38
N LEU A 439 -8.90 3.45 -9.91
CA LEU A 439 -10.15 3.26 -9.19
C LEU A 439 -11.07 2.37 -10.01
N LEU A 440 -11.58 1.30 -9.39
CA LEU A 440 -12.61 0.45 -9.96
C LEU A 440 -13.97 0.91 -9.46
N VAL A 441 -14.86 1.22 -10.38
CA VAL A 441 -16.19 1.77 -10.09
C VAL A 441 -17.26 0.78 -10.53
N SER A 442 -18.05 0.33 -9.57
CA SER A 442 -19.21 -0.54 -9.78
C SER A 442 -20.46 0.05 -9.15
N GLN A 443 -21.61 -0.54 -9.44
CA GLN A 443 -22.87 -0.11 -8.86
C GLN A 443 -22.85 -0.20 -7.33
N GLY A 444 -22.89 0.95 -6.67
CA GLY A 444 -22.87 1.06 -5.21
C GLY A 444 -21.56 0.64 -4.55
N GLU A 445 -20.46 0.54 -5.30
CA GLU A 445 -19.17 0.10 -4.75
C GLU A 445 -18.00 0.77 -5.48
N ILE A 446 -16.98 1.15 -4.71
CA ILE A 446 -15.70 1.60 -5.25
C ILE A 446 -14.58 0.75 -4.64
N ALA A 447 -13.76 0.22 -5.54
CA ALA A 447 -12.66 -0.69 -5.25
C ALA A 447 -11.40 -0.25 -6.01
N GLY A 448 -10.39 -1.13 -6.06
CA GLY A 448 -9.15 -0.91 -6.79
C GLY A 448 -8.04 -0.29 -5.94
N PRO A 449 -6.82 -0.16 -6.51
CA PRO A 449 -5.63 0.19 -5.76
C PRO A 449 -5.76 1.44 -4.89
N ALA A 450 -6.40 2.51 -5.39
CA ALA A 450 -6.57 3.72 -4.61
C ALA A 450 -7.50 3.54 -3.40
N ALA A 451 -8.61 2.82 -3.58
CA ALA A 451 -9.57 2.56 -2.51
C ALA A 451 -8.97 1.64 -1.44
N TRP A 452 -8.35 0.55 -1.89
CA TRP A 452 -7.74 -0.42 -1.00
C TRP A 452 -6.57 0.17 -0.21
N ARG A 453 -5.67 0.95 -0.84
CA ARG A 453 -4.58 1.63 -0.11
C ARG A 453 -5.10 2.63 0.92
N LEU A 454 -6.10 3.43 0.56
CA LEU A 454 -6.75 4.33 1.52
C LEU A 454 -7.37 3.55 2.68
N SER A 455 -8.06 2.44 2.40
CA SER A 455 -8.70 1.61 3.41
C SER A 455 -7.70 1.00 4.41
N THR A 456 -6.53 0.55 3.93
CA THR A 456 -5.44 0.02 4.78
C THR A 456 -4.93 1.06 5.79
N LEU A 457 -4.90 2.34 5.40
CA LEU A 457 -4.47 3.45 6.27
C LEU A 457 -5.51 3.84 7.32
N ILE A 458 -6.80 3.60 7.05
CA ILE A 458 -7.91 4.05 7.91
C ILE A 458 -8.68 2.90 8.56
N ALA A 459 -8.22 1.65 8.43
CA ALA A 459 -8.97 0.46 8.85
C ALA A 459 -9.45 0.54 10.31
N GLN A 460 -8.54 0.84 11.24
CA GLN A 460 -8.85 0.99 12.66
C GLN A 460 -9.80 2.17 12.92
N ASP A 461 -9.52 3.33 12.31
CA ASP A 461 -10.36 4.53 12.45
C ASP A 461 -11.79 4.29 11.88
N MET A 462 -11.89 3.55 10.76
CA MET A 462 -13.17 3.18 10.12
C MET A 462 -13.97 2.23 10.99
N ALA A 463 -13.32 1.21 11.56
CA ALA A 463 -13.96 0.28 12.49
C ALA A 463 -14.43 1.00 13.75
N ALA A 464 -13.62 1.93 14.29
CA ALA A 464 -14.00 2.78 15.42
C ALA A 464 -15.15 3.75 15.08
N ALA A 465 -15.31 4.10 13.79
CA ALA A 465 -16.43 4.88 13.28
C ALA A 465 -17.68 4.04 12.96
N GLY A 466 -17.68 2.72 13.22
CA GLY A 466 -18.83 1.85 12.90
C GLY A 466 -19.05 1.68 11.40
N ASN A 467 -17.98 1.75 10.60
CA ASN A 467 -18.00 1.71 9.13
C ASN A 467 -18.82 2.86 8.50
N GLN A 468 -18.80 4.04 9.13
CA GLN A 468 -19.49 5.25 8.69
C GLN A 468 -18.53 6.37 8.33
N GLY A 469 -18.93 7.16 7.35
CA GLY A 469 -18.19 8.32 6.88
C GLY A 469 -18.59 8.72 5.47
N THR A 470 -17.78 9.59 4.88
CA THR A 470 -17.95 10.09 3.52
C THR A 470 -16.62 9.97 2.78
N VAL A 471 -16.65 9.36 1.59
CA VAL A 471 -15.51 9.37 0.67
C VAL A 471 -15.68 10.53 -0.30
N GLN A 472 -14.67 11.38 -0.38
CA GLN A 472 -14.55 12.41 -1.39
C GLN A 472 -13.66 11.92 -2.53
N ILE A 473 -14.12 12.11 -3.76
CA ILE A 473 -13.47 11.62 -4.96
C ILE A 473 -13.19 12.78 -5.90
N HIS A 474 -11.93 12.88 -6.29
CA HIS A 474 -11.49 13.73 -7.36
C HIS A 474 -11.04 12.85 -8.54
N PHE A 475 -11.80 12.89 -9.62
CA PHE A 475 -11.60 12.08 -10.83
C PHE A 475 -10.54 12.63 -11.80
N ALA A 476 -9.98 13.82 -11.54
CA ALA A 476 -9.03 14.50 -12.43
C ALA A 476 -7.86 15.17 -11.67
N PRO A 477 -7.17 14.46 -10.76
CA PRO A 477 -6.19 15.07 -9.86
C PRO A 477 -4.98 15.71 -10.55
N ASP A 478 -4.69 15.32 -11.79
CA ASP A 478 -3.57 15.85 -12.58
C ASP A 478 -3.89 17.17 -13.27
N ILE A 479 -5.18 17.51 -13.44
CA ILE A 479 -5.59 18.76 -14.07
C ILE A 479 -5.52 19.92 -13.07
N GLY A 480 -6.00 19.71 -11.84
CA GLY A 480 -6.01 20.74 -10.81
C GLY A 480 -7.32 20.81 -10.04
N GLY A 481 -7.64 21.98 -9.51
CA GLY A 481 -8.87 22.23 -8.79
C GLY A 481 -10.07 22.44 -9.71
N VAL A 482 -11.16 22.95 -9.12
CA VAL A 482 -12.43 23.16 -9.84
C VAL A 482 -12.26 24.11 -11.01
N GLU A 483 -11.52 25.20 -10.84
CA GLU A 483 -11.32 26.22 -11.87
C GLU A 483 -10.51 25.67 -13.06
N GLU A 484 -9.43 24.92 -12.79
CA GLU A 484 -8.62 24.31 -13.85
C GLU A 484 -9.39 23.21 -14.60
N VAL A 485 -10.17 22.39 -13.88
CA VAL A 485 -11.03 21.37 -14.50
C VAL A 485 -12.14 22.01 -15.34
N GLU A 486 -12.76 23.08 -14.85
CA GLU A 486 -13.76 23.85 -15.61
C GLU A 486 -13.18 24.40 -16.92
N ALA A 487 -12.00 25.04 -16.84
CA ALA A 487 -11.30 25.54 -18.03
C ALA A 487 -10.96 24.41 -19.00
N ALA A 488 -10.44 23.29 -18.51
CA ALA A 488 -10.09 22.13 -19.32
C ALA A 488 -11.32 21.50 -20.02
N LEU A 489 -12.47 21.44 -19.34
CA LEU A 489 -13.73 20.99 -19.94
C LEU A 489 -14.15 21.88 -21.11
N ILE A 490 -14.07 23.21 -20.94
CA ILE A 490 -14.46 24.18 -21.98
C ILE A 490 -13.50 24.09 -23.18
N GLU A 491 -12.20 23.97 -22.94
CA GLU A 491 -11.18 23.90 -23.99
C GLU A 491 -11.24 22.59 -24.78
N SER A 492 -11.43 21.46 -24.10
CA SER A 492 -11.36 20.13 -24.71
C SER A 492 -12.68 19.67 -25.33
N ALA A 493 -13.80 20.30 -24.97
CA ALA A 493 -15.12 19.89 -25.45
C ALA A 493 -15.38 20.26 -26.91
N ASN A 494 -15.97 19.31 -27.67
CA ASN A 494 -16.48 19.61 -28.99
C ASN A 494 -17.78 20.44 -28.90
N PRO A 495 -17.81 21.69 -29.39
CA PRO A 495 -18.93 22.62 -29.18
C PRO A 495 -20.26 22.13 -29.79
N VAL A 496 -20.22 21.32 -30.86
CA VAL A 496 -21.43 20.82 -31.52
C VAL A 496 -21.90 19.45 -31.03
N ALA A 497 -21.08 18.77 -30.23
CA ALA A 497 -21.40 17.46 -29.69
C ALA A 497 -22.42 17.56 -28.54
N SER A 498 -23.28 16.54 -28.42
CA SER A 498 -24.20 16.41 -27.29
C SER A 498 -23.44 15.95 -26.05
N VAL A 499 -23.61 16.66 -24.93
CA VAL A 499 -22.85 16.43 -23.69
C VAL A 499 -23.05 15.01 -23.14
N LEU A 500 -24.31 14.54 -23.12
CA LEU A 500 -24.66 13.21 -22.60
C LEU A 500 -24.34 12.04 -23.54
N LYS A 501 -24.24 12.30 -24.85
CA LYS A 501 -23.97 11.26 -25.84
C LYS A 501 -22.47 11.13 -26.14
N ALA A 502 -21.74 12.24 -26.06
CA ALA A 502 -20.30 12.27 -26.24
C ALA A 502 -19.58 11.59 -25.06
N PRO A 503 -18.38 11.03 -25.29
CA PRO A 503 -17.50 10.62 -24.20
C PRO A 503 -17.07 11.84 -23.37
N CYS A 504 -16.50 11.57 -22.19
CA CYS A 504 -15.82 12.59 -21.40
C CYS A 504 -14.77 13.30 -22.27
N PRO A 505 -14.76 14.64 -22.35
CA PRO A 505 -13.81 15.39 -23.17
C PRO A 505 -12.39 15.39 -22.57
N LEU A 506 -12.27 15.13 -21.26
CA LEU A 506 -10.98 14.99 -20.60
C LEU A 506 -10.42 13.61 -20.89
N LEU A 507 -9.19 13.56 -21.38
CA LEU A 507 -8.52 12.33 -21.77
C LEU A 507 -7.43 11.97 -20.76
N HIS A 508 -7.30 10.68 -20.48
CA HIS A 508 -6.10 10.11 -19.90
C HIS A 508 -5.17 9.70 -21.03
N ARG A 509 -3.87 9.98 -20.86
CA ARG A 509 -2.83 9.63 -21.82
C ARG A 509 -1.84 8.70 -21.14
N GLU A 510 -1.74 7.49 -21.68
CA GLU A 510 -0.79 6.48 -21.25
C GLU A 510 0.36 6.40 -22.26
N ILE A 511 1.60 6.43 -21.78
CA ILE A 511 2.80 6.36 -22.62
C ILE A 511 3.24 4.91 -22.69
N ASP A 512 3.35 4.37 -23.90
CA ASP A 512 3.93 3.07 -24.15
C ASP A 512 5.45 3.23 -24.29
N TYR A 513 6.18 2.94 -23.20
CA TYR A 513 7.62 3.08 -23.15
C TYR A 513 8.37 2.01 -23.96
N ASP A 514 7.69 0.93 -24.34
CA ASP A 514 8.30 -0.14 -25.16
C ASP A 514 8.17 0.16 -26.66
N ASP A 515 7.23 1.03 -27.04
CA ASP A 515 6.98 1.44 -28.43
C ASP A 515 7.54 2.84 -28.73
N TYR A 516 8.87 2.94 -28.69
CA TYR A 516 9.59 4.15 -29.09
C TYR A 516 9.63 4.30 -30.63
N ASP A 517 9.01 5.35 -31.14
CA ASP A 517 9.01 5.64 -32.57
C ASP A 517 10.26 6.43 -32.97
N MET A 518 11.19 5.76 -33.65
CA MET A 518 12.45 6.32 -34.14
C MET A 518 12.27 7.45 -35.18
N GLU A 519 11.13 7.52 -35.88
CA GLU A 519 10.87 8.56 -36.88
C GLU A 519 10.38 9.87 -36.24
N THR A 520 9.52 9.77 -35.23
CA THR A 520 8.99 10.94 -34.51
C THR A 520 9.89 11.37 -33.35
N GLY A 521 10.65 10.44 -32.77
CA GLY A 521 11.52 10.67 -31.61
C GLY A 521 10.76 10.72 -30.29
N ASP A 522 9.54 10.16 -30.25
CA ASP A 522 8.66 10.11 -29.09
C ASP A 522 8.12 8.68 -28.89
N PHE A 523 7.69 8.39 -27.67
CA PHE A 523 6.98 7.15 -27.34
C PHE A 523 5.55 7.19 -27.89
N LYS A 524 5.02 6.06 -28.36
CA LYS A 524 3.59 5.96 -28.66
C LYS A 524 2.78 6.22 -27.40
N SER A 525 1.59 6.78 -27.57
CA SER A 525 0.69 7.01 -26.45
C SER A 525 -0.74 6.68 -26.83
N ILE A 526 -1.44 6.06 -25.89
CA ILE A 526 -2.85 5.71 -26.03
C ILE A 526 -3.65 6.74 -25.23
N GLU A 527 -4.63 7.35 -25.89
CA GLU A 527 -5.55 8.30 -25.28
C GLU A 527 -6.94 7.71 -25.16
N PHE A 528 -7.54 7.85 -23.98
CA PHE A 528 -8.89 7.39 -23.75
C PHE A 528 -9.61 8.28 -22.74
N PRO A 529 -10.97 8.29 -22.72
CA PRO A 529 -11.71 9.16 -21.82
C PRO A 529 -11.36 8.91 -20.35
N LEU A 530 -11.00 9.97 -19.63
CA LEU A 530 -10.61 9.91 -18.21
C LEU A 530 -11.71 9.30 -17.34
N VAL A 531 -12.97 9.59 -17.68
CA VAL A 531 -14.14 9.09 -16.97
C VAL A 531 -14.93 8.15 -17.89
N PRO A 532 -15.21 6.91 -17.47
CA PRO A 532 -15.98 5.95 -18.25
C PRO A 532 -17.39 6.44 -18.58
N LYS A 533 -17.88 6.05 -19.76
CA LYS A 533 -19.14 6.55 -20.36
C LYS A 533 -20.35 6.52 -19.40
N ARG A 534 -20.53 5.45 -18.63
CA ARG A 534 -21.67 5.31 -17.70
C ARG A 534 -21.56 6.31 -16.54
N LEU A 535 -20.40 6.35 -15.90
CA LEU A 535 -20.10 7.28 -14.81
C LEU A 535 -20.20 8.74 -15.29
N TRP A 536 -19.65 9.04 -16.47
CA TRP A 536 -19.75 10.34 -17.12
C TRP A 536 -21.21 10.80 -17.29
N GLY A 537 -22.06 9.92 -17.84
CA GLY A 537 -23.48 10.21 -18.01
C GLY A 537 -24.20 10.47 -16.68
N ASN A 538 -23.84 9.76 -15.60
CA ASN A 538 -24.44 9.99 -14.29
C ASN A 538 -23.97 11.31 -13.65
N LEU A 539 -22.68 11.65 -13.78
CA LEU A 539 -22.12 12.95 -13.34
C LEU A 539 -22.81 14.12 -14.07
N CYS A 540 -22.99 14.00 -15.38
CA CYS A 540 -23.71 15.01 -16.17
C CYS A 540 -25.15 15.21 -15.66
N ARG A 541 -25.89 14.11 -15.42
CA ARG A 541 -27.26 14.21 -14.90
C ARG A 541 -27.29 14.86 -13.52
N GLN A 542 -26.33 14.54 -12.64
CA GLN A 542 -26.24 15.17 -11.33
C GLN A 542 -25.87 16.66 -11.41
N ALA A 543 -25.10 17.07 -12.43
CA ALA A 543 -24.84 18.48 -12.76
C ALA A 543 -26.06 19.21 -13.39
N GLY A 544 -27.25 18.58 -13.41
CA GLY A 544 -28.47 19.14 -14.01
C GLY A 544 -28.56 18.99 -15.53
N ILE A 545 -27.64 18.26 -16.16
CA ILE A 545 -27.62 18.03 -17.62
C ILE A 545 -28.45 16.79 -17.92
N THR A 546 -29.76 16.98 -18.13
CA THR A 546 -30.72 15.88 -18.31
C THR A 546 -31.11 15.61 -19.77
N THR A 547 -30.91 16.59 -20.66
CA THR A 547 -31.39 16.52 -22.04
C THR A 547 -30.35 15.96 -23.00
N ASN A 548 -30.65 14.83 -23.65
CA ASN A 548 -29.77 14.14 -24.60
C ASN A 548 -29.43 14.94 -25.88
N LYS A 549 -30.10 16.07 -26.11
CA LYS A 549 -29.88 16.96 -27.27
C LYS A 549 -29.02 18.18 -26.93
N LEU A 550 -28.76 18.47 -25.65
CA LEU A 550 -28.04 19.65 -25.23
C LEU A 550 -26.58 19.57 -25.68
N LYS A 551 -26.12 20.59 -26.40
CA LYS A 551 -24.75 20.67 -26.94
C LYS A 551 -23.86 21.47 -26.02
N TRP A 552 -22.56 21.24 -26.09
CA TRP A 552 -21.56 21.96 -25.29
C TRP A 552 -21.63 23.48 -25.46
N LYS A 553 -21.78 23.98 -26.69
CA LYS A 553 -21.88 25.43 -26.95
C LYS A 553 -23.12 26.10 -26.34
N ASP A 554 -24.16 25.30 -26.07
CA ASP A 554 -25.45 25.76 -25.55
C ASP A 554 -25.57 25.47 -24.03
N LEU A 555 -24.49 25.00 -23.40
CA LEU A 555 -24.47 24.58 -22.00
C LEU A 555 -24.34 25.81 -21.08
N PRO A 556 -25.23 25.99 -20.09
CA PRO A 556 -25.11 27.10 -19.15
C PRO A 556 -23.83 27.02 -18.32
N PRO A 557 -23.13 28.14 -18.03
CA PRO A 557 -21.91 28.14 -17.23
C PRO A 557 -22.08 27.45 -15.86
N ALA A 558 -23.23 27.64 -15.22
CA ALA A 558 -23.56 26.99 -13.95
C ALA A 558 -23.53 25.45 -14.03
N ASN A 559 -23.95 24.86 -15.16
CA ASN A 559 -23.87 23.41 -15.36
C ASN A 559 -22.43 22.94 -15.58
N VAL A 560 -21.60 23.73 -16.28
CA VAL A 560 -20.16 23.41 -16.44
C VAL A 560 -19.47 23.46 -15.09
N GLN A 561 -19.70 24.51 -14.31
CA GLN A 561 -19.14 24.65 -12.96
C GLN A 561 -19.62 23.53 -12.04
N ALA A 562 -20.89 23.15 -12.09
CA ALA A 562 -21.41 22.02 -11.32
C ALA A 562 -20.75 20.69 -11.72
N LEU A 563 -20.52 20.48 -13.02
CA LEU A 563 -19.84 19.29 -13.53
C LEU A 563 -18.36 19.26 -13.10
N ALA A 564 -17.67 20.40 -13.17
CA ALA A 564 -16.29 20.53 -12.68
C ALA A 564 -16.20 20.25 -11.18
N ARG A 565 -17.13 20.80 -10.37
CA ARG A 565 -17.22 20.50 -8.94
C ARG A 565 -17.42 19.01 -8.68
N LEU A 566 -18.30 18.33 -9.41
CA LEU A 566 -18.49 16.89 -9.26
C LEU A 566 -17.25 16.08 -9.67
N LEU A 567 -16.47 16.52 -10.66
CA LEU A 567 -15.21 15.87 -11.03
C LEU A 567 -14.09 16.07 -9.98
N VAL A 568 -14.18 17.11 -9.16
CA VAL A 568 -13.15 17.45 -8.16
C VAL A 568 -13.52 17.02 -6.74
N ASP A 569 -14.80 17.07 -6.38
CA ASP A 569 -15.28 16.82 -5.02
C ASP A 569 -16.62 16.06 -5.02
N SER A 570 -16.64 14.88 -5.64
CA SER A 570 -17.77 13.96 -5.51
C SER A 570 -17.75 13.33 -4.12
N SER A 571 -18.66 13.77 -3.25
CA SER A 571 -18.81 13.24 -1.89
C SER A 571 -19.88 12.13 -1.84
N LEU A 572 -19.47 10.93 -1.41
CA LEU A 572 -20.35 9.76 -1.32
C LEU A 572 -20.42 9.21 0.12
N PRO A 573 -21.63 9.04 0.69
CA PRO A 573 -21.80 8.51 2.04
C PRO A 573 -21.59 7.00 2.06
N ILE A 574 -20.73 6.53 2.96
CA ILE A 574 -20.40 5.11 3.12
C ILE A 574 -21.59 4.39 3.76
N THR A 575 -22.02 3.29 3.16
CA THR A 575 -23.08 2.42 3.70
C THR A 575 -22.53 1.11 4.27
N GLY A 576 -21.25 0.83 4.03
CA GLY A 576 -20.55 -0.36 4.50
C GLY A 576 -19.20 -0.53 3.83
N ILE A 577 -18.56 -1.65 4.13
CA ILE A 577 -17.29 -2.07 3.55
C ILE A 577 -17.42 -3.50 3.03
N ARG A 578 -16.65 -3.83 1.98
CA ARG A 578 -16.51 -5.21 1.52
C ARG A 578 -15.04 -5.61 1.62
N PRO A 579 -14.67 -6.62 2.42
CA PRO A 579 -13.30 -7.10 2.51
C PRO A 579 -12.82 -7.57 1.14
N HIS A 580 -11.56 -7.29 0.80
CA HIS A 580 -10.99 -7.71 -0.48
C HIS A 580 -10.07 -8.92 -0.35
N ASP A 581 -9.36 -9.05 0.77
CA ASP A 581 -8.35 -10.07 1.04
C ASP A 581 -8.29 -10.35 2.55
N ASN A 582 -7.50 -11.33 2.95
CA ASN A 582 -7.29 -11.74 4.34
C ASN A 582 -6.30 -10.83 5.08
N VAL A 583 -6.52 -9.51 5.02
CA VAL A 583 -5.68 -8.53 5.72
C VAL A 583 -6.40 -8.04 6.97
N TRP A 584 -5.80 -8.27 8.12
CA TRP A 584 -6.21 -7.68 9.39
C TRP A 584 -5.35 -6.46 9.70
N ALA A 585 -5.95 -5.48 10.37
CA ALA A 585 -5.31 -4.27 10.84
C ALA A 585 -5.42 -4.18 12.37
N GLY A 586 -4.29 -3.90 13.02
CA GLY A 586 -4.11 -3.95 14.47
C GLY A 586 -3.20 -5.07 14.92
N GLY A 587 -3.01 -5.18 16.22
CA GLY A 587 -2.10 -6.14 16.84
C GLY A 587 -1.47 -5.60 18.12
N VAL A 588 -0.40 -6.25 18.57
CA VAL A 588 0.39 -5.76 19.72
C VAL A 588 1.09 -4.45 19.35
N SER A 589 1.02 -3.48 20.27
CA SER A 589 1.62 -2.16 20.08
C SER A 589 3.12 -2.27 19.87
N LEU A 590 3.61 -1.69 18.77
CA LEU A 590 5.03 -1.67 18.44
C LEU A 590 5.88 -0.89 19.46
N LYS A 591 5.25 -0.09 20.33
CA LYS A 591 5.94 0.59 21.44
C LYS A 591 6.38 -0.37 22.54
N ASP A 592 5.72 -1.51 22.69
CA ASP A 592 6.05 -2.54 23.67
C ASP A 592 7.07 -3.54 23.11
N ILE A 593 7.59 -3.31 21.90
CA ILE A 593 8.45 -4.23 21.17
C ILE A 593 9.73 -3.51 20.75
N ASN A 594 10.89 -4.12 21.02
CA ASN A 594 12.13 -3.76 20.36
C ASN A 594 12.11 -4.31 18.93
N MET A 595 11.66 -3.50 17.97
CA MET A 595 11.50 -3.94 16.59
C MET A 595 12.81 -4.34 15.90
N ALA A 596 13.98 -3.91 16.40
CA ALA A 596 15.26 -4.39 15.87
C ALA A 596 15.53 -5.87 16.20
N GLU A 597 14.90 -6.38 17.26
CA GLU A 597 15.11 -7.73 17.79
C GLU A 597 13.82 -8.57 17.74
N CYS A 598 12.68 -7.93 17.46
CA CYS A 598 11.33 -8.46 17.66
C CYS A 598 11.06 -8.93 19.11
N GLN A 599 11.81 -8.43 20.09
CA GLN A 599 11.69 -8.82 21.49
C GLN A 599 10.78 -7.86 22.26
N SER A 600 9.96 -8.39 23.18
CA SER A 600 9.21 -7.59 24.14
C SER A 600 10.12 -6.69 24.97
N GLN A 601 9.77 -5.41 25.09
CA GLN A 601 10.44 -4.45 25.98
C GLN A 601 10.23 -4.78 27.46
N ASN A 602 9.11 -5.45 27.78
CA ASN A 602 8.65 -5.68 29.15
C ASN A 602 9.05 -7.05 29.69
N ILE A 603 9.21 -8.04 28.81
CA ILE A 603 9.41 -9.45 29.18
C ILE A 603 10.58 -10.03 28.38
N LYS A 604 11.69 -10.33 29.05
CA LYS A 604 12.83 -11.02 28.44
C LYS A 604 12.44 -12.45 28.05
N GLY A 605 12.94 -12.92 26.91
CA GLY A 605 12.59 -14.23 26.34
C GLY A 605 11.24 -14.27 25.60
N LEU A 606 10.44 -13.19 25.58
CA LEU A 606 9.23 -13.11 24.76
C LEU A 606 9.52 -12.33 23.47
N PHE A 607 9.24 -12.94 22.33
CA PHE A 607 9.35 -12.37 21.00
C PHE A 607 7.99 -12.29 20.34
N LEU A 608 7.75 -11.24 19.56
CA LEU A 608 6.49 -11.02 18.85
C LEU A 608 6.78 -10.65 17.39
N CYS A 609 6.13 -11.33 16.45
CA CYS A 609 6.37 -11.18 15.02
C CYS A 609 5.10 -11.46 14.20
N GLY A 610 5.17 -11.21 12.89
CA GLY A 610 4.11 -11.56 11.95
C GLY A 610 2.79 -10.83 12.20
N SER A 611 1.70 -11.57 12.10
CA SER A 611 0.34 -11.05 12.24
C SER A 611 -0.02 -10.66 13.69
N ALA A 612 0.75 -11.11 14.68
CA ALA A 612 0.51 -10.77 16.09
C ALA A 612 0.81 -9.30 16.44
N ILE A 613 1.63 -8.61 15.65
CA ILE A 613 2.05 -7.22 15.92
C ILE A 613 1.29 -6.24 15.04
N ASP A 614 1.16 -4.97 15.46
CA ASP A 614 0.45 -3.91 14.71
C ASP A 614 1.23 -3.46 13.47
N VAL A 615 1.41 -4.38 12.52
CA VAL A 615 2.08 -4.22 11.24
C VAL A 615 1.19 -4.82 10.17
N HIS A 616 0.71 -3.98 9.27
CA HIS A 616 -0.06 -4.44 8.12
C HIS A 616 0.16 -3.51 6.93
N GLY A 617 0.17 -4.08 5.75
CA GLY A 617 0.39 -3.38 4.49
C GLY A 617 -0.62 -3.72 3.43
N PHE A 618 -0.38 -3.11 2.28
CA PHE A 618 -1.16 -3.31 1.07
C PHE A 618 -0.97 -4.73 0.50
N ASN A 619 -1.79 -5.13 -0.47
CA ASN A 619 -1.55 -6.35 -1.23
C ASN A 619 -0.29 -6.23 -2.11
N GLY A 620 0.15 -7.35 -2.66
CA GLY A 620 1.41 -7.43 -3.41
C GLY A 620 2.58 -7.91 -2.57
N GLY A 621 2.35 -8.77 -1.58
CA GLY A 621 3.43 -9.46 -0.85
C GLY A 621 4.06 -8.68 0.31
N PHE A 622 3.59 -7.47 0.62
CA PHE A 622 4.11 -6.69 1.76
C PHE A 622 3.82 -7.33 3.12
N ASN A 623 2.61 -7.87 3.33
CA ASN A 623 2.25 -8.55 4.58
C ASN A 623 3.07 -9.83 4.78
N ALA A 624 3.19 -10.65 3.72
CA ALA A 624 4.00 -11.86 3.75
C ALA A 624 5.50 -11.55 3.97
N LEU A 625 6.03 -10.51 3.32
CA LEU A 625 7.38 -10.01 3.58
C LEU A 625 7.56 -9.61 5.04
N ALA A 626 6.60 -8.89 5.64
CA ALA A 626 6.67 -8.53 7.05
C ALA A 626 6.69 -9.76 7.96
N CYS A 627 5.90 -10.79 7.66
CA CYS A 627 5.92 -12.07 8.38
C CYS A 627 7.28 -12.76 8.28
N VAL A 628 7.82 -12.90 7.06
CA VAL A 628 9.15 -13.52 6.85
C VAL A 628 10.24 -12.71 7.56
N ALA A 629 10.26 -11.39 7.39
CA ALA A 629 11.30 -10.54 7.93
C ALA A 629 11.31 -10.52 9.47
N THR A 630 10.14 -10.35 10.10
CA THR A 630 10.05 -10.30 11.56
C THR A 630 10.24 -11.67 12.20
N GLY A 631 9.75 -12.74 11.59
CA GLY A 631 10.02 -14.11 12.05
C GLY A 631 11.51 -14.47 11.98
N PHE A 632 12.17 -14.13 10.87
CA PHE A 632 13.61 -14.32 10.69
C PHE A 632 14.43 -13.52 11.72
N VAL A 633 14.08 -12.25 11.96
CA VAL A 633 14.78 -11.38 12.93
C VAL A 633 14.59 -11.87 14.36
N ALA A 634 13.37 -12.26 14.75
CA ALA A 634 13.09 -12.84 16.06
C ALA A 634 13.94 -14.08 16.30
N ALA A 635 13.90 -15.04 15.36
CA ALA A 635 14.69 -16.26 15.41
C ALA A 635 16.21 -16.00 15.51
N SER A 636 16.73 -15.08 14.69
CA SER A 636 18.14 -14.73 14.67
C SER A 636 18.63 -14.16 16.01
N HIS A 637 17.79 -13.41 16.71
CA HIS A 637 18.12 -12.86 18.04
C HIS A 637 17.98 -13.89 19.14
N ILE A 638 16.98 -14.77 19.08
CA ILE A 638 16.85 -15.90 20.00
C ILE A 638 18.11 -16.75 19.99
N MET A 639 18.68 -17.01 18.81
CA MET A 639 19.91 -17.81 18.69
C MET A 639 21.16 -17.14 19.25
N LYS A 640 21.17 -15.80 19.37
CA LYS A 640 22.23 -15.08 20.11
C LYS A 640 22.00 -15.21 21.61
N LEU A 641 20.77 -15.00 22.07
CA LEU A 641 20.42 -15.12 23.50
C LEU A 641 20.66 -16.51 24.07
N VAL A 642 20.37 -17.56 23.30
CA VAL A 642 20.54 -18.96 23.73
C VAL A 642 21.98 -19.45 23.51
N GLY A 643 22.76 -18.78 22.64
CA GLY A 643 24.15 -19.12 22.35
C GLY A 643 25.19 -18.35 23.17
N GLU A 644 24.80 -17.28 23.87
CA GLU A 644 25.69 -16.49 24.73
C GLU A 644 25.88 -17.15 26.11
N ASP A 645 26.75 -18.16 26.15
CA ASP A 645 27.52 -18.51 27.35
C ASP A 645 29.04 -18.38 27.01
N GLU A 646 29.75 -17.55 27.79
CA GLU A 646 31.22 -17.48 27.94
C GLU A 646 32.14 -16.77 26.91
N ASN A 647 31.90 -15.53 26.43
CA ASN A 647 33.02 -14.79 25.78
C ASN A 647 33.14 -13.27 25.92
N GLU A 648 32.35 -12.60 26.77
CA GLU A 648 32.61 -11.17 27.09
C GLU A 648 32.90 -10.98 28.58
N GLY A 649 34.04 -11.53 28.99
CA GLY A 649 34.54 -11.42 30.35
C GLY A 649 36.04 -11.24 30.49
N ASP A 650 36.81 -10.93 29.43
CA ASP A 650 38.19 -10.40 29.57
C ASP A 650 38.74 -9.72 28.29
N GLY A 651 37.92 -8.95 27.59
CA GLY A 651 38.29 -8.32 26.31
C GLY A 651 38.43 -6.79 26.33
N SER A 652 38.42 -6.16 27.50
CA SER A 652 38.54 -4.69 27.63
C SER A 652 39.90 -4.26 28.17
N GLN A 653 40.97 -4.82 27.61
CA GLN A 653 42.31 -4.23 27.63
C GLN A 653 43.06 -4.58 26.32
N GLN A 654 42.87 -3.76 25.29
CA GLN A 654 43.90 -3.50 24.27
C GLN A 654 43.62 -2.20 23.52
#